data_AF-A0A6A4BH00-F1
#
_entry.id   AF-A0A6A4BH00-F1
#
_cell.length_a   1.000
_cell.length_b   1.000
_cell.length_c   1.000
_cell.angle_alpha   90.00
_cell.angle_beta   90.00
_cell.angle_gamma   90.00
#
_symmetry.space_group_name_H-M   'P 1'
#
loop_
_entity.id
_entity.type
_entity.pdbx_description
1 polymer ?
#
loop_
_entity_poly.entity_id
_entity_poly.type
_entity_poly.pdbx_seq_one_letter_code
_entity_poly.pdbx_strand_id
1 'polypeptide(L)'
;MSDPDVQPDASPDAGDDLRAAVFAGRGQSTQPPRPCKHCDQAPSDLSAAATPLEVDLRALQTAASSAHTFIGTYRELLSKHQQAVRALIRARRHNEELHAQARPPWDMTRAFVDFAQHRYDVSQERVRQVEQQEADTRQVNEQLRDELKELAALKLRYSILEETSADSFARLLQYTVSVERCPFSERGPPRVVWSSLFRPTKVSRSHSAWRSVPRACKVTRDKPRPVAKSPLPPHPLTQDLLNVCDERDRLHQELKELQPRLDTAESSRDTVLQDLFQLQQKHADLRKSHTDLERYYSQWKARAEDLDRENRQLRRDLDHARRPRDRSALGQENYQLRRDLDRARRRLDDSALSQENRRLRRDLDQAHQQLAGSAAAADLQAARLEIHVRGEKIAELERLLAKANDRRAQLHRVHERTVDKLDSANRTVQGLRRDLDSLRGGRHTDRLQTAQRQIQQLTQELDSLRGDSGHVRLQAAERKVEDLTRELNSVRRQHAKAEDSLQGAQEACRGLNAERDRLIQDRDDAVRSLKRVNSRASHHEAEIAQVGRIRQERDEFQQERDQLRQEQAKIATRVTELTAQLDQLSQDRDAAVSKRDEAIREGQRYYDSNRDLLAQIADMQHSYRLVRQDFDRVQDQQDSLRQERQDLLSSYASIAGERDCALGRLASIAST
;
A
#
# COMPACT_ATOMS: atom_id res chain seq x y z
N MET A 1 27.87 31.45 3.02
CA MET A 1 28.28 30.74 1.80
C MET A 1 27.09 30.89 0.85
N SER A 2 26.89 32.09 0.30
CA SER A 2 27.43 32.59 -0.97
C SER A 2 26.54 32.17 -2.14
N ASP A 3 25.70 33.11 -2.58
CA ASP A 3 25.05 33.14 -3.91
C ASP A 3 26.12 33.33 -5.01
N PRO A 4 25.91 32.85 -6.26
CA PRO A 4 25.03 33.59 -7.19
C PRO A 4 24.15 32.78 -8.16
N ASP A 5 23.04 33.46 -8.49
CA ASP A 5 22.33 33.61 -9.77
C ASP A 5 21.41 32.52 -10.34
N VAL A 6 20.20 33.01 -10.61
CA VAL A 6 18.98 32.37 -11.09
C VAL A 6 18.56 33.02 -12.42
N GLN A 7 18.00 32.19 -13.31
CA GLN A 7 17.21 32.46 -14.55
C GLN A 7 17.96 32.77 -15.87
N PRO A 8 17.33 32.57 -17.06
CA PRO A 8 16.38 31.52 -17.49
C PRO A 8 16.67 30.95 -18.91
N ASP A 9 15.95 29.88 -19.27
CA ASP A 9 15.88 29.26 -20.60
C ASP A 9 15.53 30.23 -21.74
N ALA A 10 16.35 30.17 -22.80
CA ALA A 10 16.07 30.73 -24.12
C ALA A 10 16.00 29.60 -25.17
N SER A 11 15.07 29.76 -26.10
CA SER A 11 14.61 28.87 -27.17
C SER A 11 15.70 28.28 -28.09
N PRO A 12 15.54 27.06 -28.62
CA PRO A 12 16.19 26.66 -29.86
C PRO A 12 15.25 26.95 -31.05
N ASP A 13 15.59 28.02 -31.77
CA ASP A 13 15.23 28.24 -33.15
C ASP A 13 16.15 27.36 -34.01
N ALA A 14 15.64 26.21 -34.47
CA ALA A 14 16.35 25.31 -35.36
C ALA A 14 15.32 24.60 -36.25
N GLY A 15 15.02 25.21 -37.39
CA GLY A 15 14.05 24.67 -38.32
C GLY A 15 13.92 25.44 -39.62
N ASP A 16 15.02 25.90 -40.22
CA ASP A 16 14.99 26.60 -41.51
C ASP A 16 16.19 26.26 -42.42
N ASP A 17 16.51 24.97 -42.57
CA ASP A 17 17.58 24.49 -43.48
C ASP A 17 17.13 23.41 -44.48
N LEU A 18 15.92 23.53 -45.05
CA LEU A 18 15.45 22.65 -46.15
C LEU A 18 14.80 23.41 -47.32
N ARG A 19 15.35 24.58 -47.68
CA ARG A 19 14.95 25.33 -48.89
C ARG A 19 16.06 25.74 -49.85
N ALA A 20 17.29 25.25 -49.67
CA ALA A 20 18.44 25.65 -50.51
C ALA A 20 18.99 24.57 -51.46
N ALA A 21 18.41 23.37 -51.55
CA ALA A 21 19.04 22.24 -52.27
C ALA A 21 18.35 21.77 -53.57
N VAL A 22 17.55 22.61 -54.25
CA VAL A 22 16.89 22.23 -55.54
C VAL A 22 17.29 23.12 -56.73
N PHE A 23 18.21 24.06 -56.56
CA PHE A 23 18.79 24.83 -57.68
C PHE A 23 20.30 24.59 -57.81
N ALA A 24 20.69 23.36 -58.15
CA ALA A 24 22.05 23.04 -58.60
C ALA A 24 22.00 21.86 -59.57
N GLY A 25 21.70 22.15 -60.84
CA GLY A 25 21.54 21.12 -61.86
C GLY A 25 21.45 21.67 -63.28
N ARG A 26 22.41 22.50 -63.70
CA ARG A 26 22.67 22.75 -65.14
C ARG A 26 24.13 23.17 -65.33
N GLY A 27 24.94 22.20 -65.74
CA GLY A 27 26.34 22.40 -66.10
C GLY A 27 26.48 23.29 -67.34
N GLN A 28 27.36 24.28 -67.25
CA GLN A 28 27.79 25.12 -68.37
C GLN A 28 28.88 24.37 -69.15
N SER A 29 28.58 24.02 -70.40
CA SER A 29 29.55 23.54 -71.39
C SER A 29 30.11 24.75 -72.15
N THR A 30 31.41 24.98 -72.04
CA THR A 30 32.15 26.08 -72.66
C THR A 30 32.67 25.67 -74.05
N GLN A 31 31.87 25.92 -75.10
CA GLN A 31 32.35 25.98 -76.49
C GLN A 31 31.45 26.91 -77.32
N PRO A 32 32.00 27.84 -78.14
CA PRO A 32 31.18 28.71 -78.98
C PRO A 32 30.83 27.99 -80.29
N PRO A 33 29.56 27.96 -80.73
CA PRO A 33 29.24 27.44 -82.05
C PRO A 33 29.51 28.48 -83.14
N ARG A 34 30.10 27.98 -84.23
CA ARG A 34 30.38 28.66 -85.51
C ARG A 34 29.08 29.09 -86.21
N PRO A 35 29.12 30.09 -87.12
CA PRO A 35 27.94 30.56 -87.83
C PRO A 35 27.45 29.51 -88.84
N CYS A 36 26.23 29.02 -88.63
CA CYS A 36 25.50 28.22 -89.60
C CYS A 36 25.05 29.13 -90.76
N LYS A 37 25.57 28.85 -91.95
CA LYS A 37 25.15 29.44 -93.23
C LYS A 37 23.79 28.86 -93.61
N HIS A 38 22.68 29.44 -93.19
CA HIS A 38 21.34 29.28 -93.81
C HIS A 38 20.26 30.17 -93.18
N CYS A 39 20.57 31.45 -92.93
CA CYS A 39 19.56 32.45 -92.56
C CYS A 39 19.77 33.76 -93.34
N ASP A 40 19.98 33.66 -94.65
CA ASP A 40 19.86 34.79 -95.58
C ASP A 40 18.53 34.64 -96.33
N GLN A 41 17.43 35.13 -95.73
CA GLN A 41 16.20 35.62 -96.37
C GLN A 41 15.03 35.62 -95.36
N ALA A 42 14.85 36.72 -94.62
CA ALA A 42 13.58 37.31 -94.20
C ALA A 42 13.83 38.55 -93.32
N PRO A 43 12.97 39.59 -93.35
CA PRO A 43 13.36 40.98 -93.23
C PRO A 43 13.56 41.50 -91.81
N SER A 44 14.32 42.59 -91.73
CA SER A 44 14.80 43.36 -90.57
C SER A 44 13.71 44.03 -89.70
N ASP A 45 12.61 43.34 -89.38
CA ASP A 45 11.47 43.93 -88.66
C ASP A 45 11.05 43.16 -87.39
N LEU A 46 12.01 42.56 -86.65
CA LEU A 46 11.73 41.90 -85.37
C LEU A 46 12.43 42.52 -84.15
N SER A 47 13.02 43.70 -84.30
CA SER A 47 13.62 44.46 -83.19
C SER A 47 12.60 45.31 -82.41
N ALA A 48 11.35 45.44 -82.92
CA ALA A 48 10.28 46.21 -82.28
C ALA A 48 9.18 45.36 -81.62
N ALA A 49 9.17 44.04 -81.88
CA ALA A 49 8.17 43.11 -81.32
C ALA A 49 8.67 42.31 -80.09
N ALA A 50 9.94 42.46 -79.72
CA ALA A 50 10.50 41.82 -78.52
C ALA A 50 10.16 42.56 -77.21
N THR A 51 9.92 43.88 -77.28
CA THR A 51 9.64 44.69 -76.09
C THR A 51 8.28 44.41 -75.43
N PRO A 52 7.16 44.14 -76.14
CA PRO A 52 5.89 43.82 -75.48
C PRO A 52 5.92 42.44 -74.82
N LEU A 53 6.50 41.43 -75.49
CA LEU A 53 6.57 40.05 -75.00
C LEU A 53 7.51 39.89 -73.78
N GLU A 54 8.63 40.61 -73.74
CA GLU A 54 9.50 40.63 -72.56
C GLU A 54 8.86 41.40 -71.38
N VAL A 55 8.11 42.47 -71.66
CA VAL A 55 7.34 43.19 -70.64
C VAL A 55 6.21 42.33 -70.09
N ASP A 56 5.50 41.58 -70.94
CA ASP A 56 4.44 40.66 -70.52
C ASP A 56 4.98 39.46 -69.73
N LEU A 57 6.15 38.91 -70.10
CA LEU A 57 6.81 37.86 -69.31
C LEU A 57 7.31 38.36 -67.96
N ARG A 58 7.87 39.57 -67.88
CA ARG A 58 8.24 40.19 -66.60
C ARG A 58 7.02 40.52 -65.75
N ALA A 59 5.92 40.96 -66.36
CA ALA A 59 4.66 41.20 -65.67
C ALA A 59 4.09 39.89 -65.10
N LEU A 60 4.13 38.79 -65.87
CA LEU A 60 3.71 37.46 -65.41
C LEU A 60 4.63 36.90 -64.32
N GLN A 61 5.95 37.08 -64.42
CA GLN A 61 6.88 36.67 -63.34
C GLN A 61 6.69 37.51 -62.07
N THR A 62 6.41 38.80 -62.21
CA THR A 62 6.09 39.69 -61.08
C THR A 62 4.76 39.30 -60.44
N ALA A 63 3.74 38.97 -61.25
CA ALA A 63 2.46 38.45 -60.78
C ALA A 63 2.57 37.07 -60.12
N ALA A 64 3.42 36.19 -60.64
CA ALA A 64 3.68 34.88 -60.04
C ALA A 64 4.44 34.99 -58.72
N SER A 65 5.42 35.91 -58.65
CA SER A 65 6.17 36.20 -57.43
C SER A 65 5.29 36.86 -56.37
N SER A 66 4.44 37.82 -56.76
CA SER A 66 3.47 38.44 -55.85
C SER A 66 2.42 37.44 -55.37
N ALA A 67 1.96 36.53 -56.23
CA ALA A 67 1.06 35.43 -55.85
C ALA A 67 1.74 34.44 -54.89
N HIS A 68 3.03 34.13 -55.08
CA HIS A 68 3.78 33.28 -54.15
C HIS A 68 3.94 33.93 -52.77
N THR A 69 4.26 35.23 -52.74
CA THR A 69 4.31 36.00 -51.50
C THR A 69 2.94 36.05 -50.83
N PHE A 70 1.87 36.26 -51.60
CA PHE A 70 0.49 36.26 -51.09
C PHE A 70 0.05 34.89 -50.55
N ILE A 71 0.42 33.79 -51.20
CA ILE A 71 0.15 32.44 -50.71
C ILE A 71 0.96 32.15 -49.43
N GLY A 72 2.22 32.62 -49.37
CA GLY A 72 3.07 32.53 -48.19
C GLY A 72 2.46 33.26 -46.99
N THR A 73 2.09 34.53 -47.17
CA THR A 73 1.44 35.34 -46.12
C THR A 73 0.08 34.78 -45.73
N TYR A 74 -0.71 34.25 -46.68
CA TYR A 74 -1.98 33.59 -46.38
C TYR A 74 -1.79 32.32 -45.53
N ARG A 75 -0.79 31.49 -45.83
CA ARG A 75 -0.46 30.29 -45.01
C ARG A 75 0.00 30.68 -43.62
N GLU A 76 0.80 31.73 -43.49
CA GLU A 76 1.25 32.24 -42.20
C GLU A 76 0.08 32.78 -41.37
N LEU A 77 -0.83 33.53 -42.01
CA LEU A 77 -2.06 34.04 -41.39
C LEU A 77 -2.97 32.89 -40.95
N LEU A 78 -3.12 31.85 -41.77
CA LEU A 78 -3.88 30.64 -41.44
C LEU A 78 -3.27 29.90 -40.23
N SER A 79 -1.94 29.76 -40.19
CA SER A 79 -1.22 29.15 -39.07
C SER A 79 -1.43 29.93 -37.78
N LYS A 80 -1.26 31.26 -37.82
CA LYS A 80 -1.52 32.17 -36.70
C LYS A 80 -2.97 32.09 -36.23
N HIS A 81 -3.93 32.03 -37.16
CA HIS A 81 -5.35 31.87 -36.82
C HIS A 81 -5.64 30.52 -36.16
N GLN A 82 -5.08 29.41 -36.67
CA GLN A 82 -5.22 28.09 -36.04
C GLN A 82 -4.60 28.05 -34.64
N GLN A 83 -3.45 28.70 -34.45
CA GLN A 83 -2.79 28.82 -33.15
C GLN A 83 -3.65 29.63 -32.17
N ALA A 84 -4.23 30.75 -32.61
CA ALA A 84 -5.16 31.56 -31.82
C ALA A 84 -6.42 30.78 -31.43
N VAL A 85 -7.01 30.02 -32.36
CA VAL A 85 -8.17 29.16 -32.06
C VAL A 85 -7.82 28.08 -31.04
N ARG A 86 -6.64 27.44 -31.15
CA ARG A 86 -6.16 26.46 -30.15
C ARG A 86 -5.91 27.12 -28.79
N ALA A 87 -5.40 28.34 -28.76
CA ALA A 87 -5.20 29.11 -27.53
C ALA A 87 -6.55 29.46 -26.87
N LEU A 88 -7.55 29.88 -27.65
CA LEU A 88 -8.91 30.15 -27.18
C LEU A 88 -9.60 28.89 -26.65
N ILE A 89 -9.45 27.74 -27.32
CA ILE A 89 -9.99 26.47 -26.83
C ILE A 89 -9.33 26.07 -25.52
N ARG A 90 -8.00 26.23 -25.39
CA ARG A 90 -7.27 25.98 -24.15
C ARG A 90 -7.70 26.93 -23.03
N ALA A 91 -7.79 28.22 -23.31
CA ALA A 91 -8.25 29.23 -22.35
C ALA A 91 -9.70 28.98 -21.92
N ARG A 92 -10.57 28.54 -22.83
CA ARG A 92 -11.95 28.18 -22.52
C ARG A 92 -12.03 26.92 -21.66
N ARG A 93 -11.27 25.87 -22.00
CA ARG A 93 -11.19 24.65 -21.16
C ARG A 93 -10.63 24.96 -19.79
N HIS A 94 -9.58 25.77 -19.73
CA HIS A 94 -9.02 26.24 -18.48
C HIS A 94 -10.03 27.07 -17.68
N ASN A 95 -10.84 27.93 -18.31
CA ASN A 95 -11.94 28.62 -17.64
C ASN A 95 -13.07 27.67 -17.21
N GLU A 96 -13.41 26.66 -18.01
CA GLU A 96 -14.41 25.63 -17.66
C GLU A 96 -13.90 24.76 -16.51
N GLU A 97 -12.61 24.42 -16.47
CA GLU A 97 -11.92 23.74 -15.37
C GLU A 97 -11.84 24.62 -14.13
N LEU A 98 -11.49 25.90 -14.26
CA LEU A 98 -11.53 26.88 -13.17
C LEU A 98 -12.96 27.08 -12.67
N HIS A 99 -13.98 27.06 -13.52
CA HIS A 99 -15.39 27.10 -13.11
C HIS A 99 -15.89 25.77 -12.52
N ALA A 100 -15.29 24.64 -12.88
CA ALA A 100 -15.56 23.35 -12.26
C ALA A 100 -14.86 23.23 -10.89
N GLN A 101 -13.65 23.79 -10.75
CA GLN A 101 -12.91 23.90 -9.49
C GLN A 101 -13.50 24.98 -8.58
N ALA A 102 -13.97 26.10 -9.14
CA ALA A 102 -14.70 27.19 -8.48
C ALA A 102 -16.22 26.96 -8.44
N ARG A 103 -16.69 25.78 -8.86
CA ARG A 103 -17.83 25.13 -8.24
C ARG A 103 -17.25 24.23 -7.13
N PRO A 104 -16.91 24.77 -5.95
CA PRO A 104 -17.00 23.90 -4.78
C PRO A 104 -18.41 23.30 -4.81
N PRO A 105 -18.56 22.03 -4.41
CA PRO A 105 -19.87 21.60 -3.94
C PRO A 105 -20.24 22.63 -2.87
N TRP A 106 -21.25 23.45 -3.16
CA TRP A 106 -21.88 24.34 -2.20
C TRP A 106 -22.64 23.47 -1.19
N ASP A 107 -21.87 22.70 -0.44
CA ASP A 107 -22.31 21.77 0.58
C ASP A 107 -21.29 21.72 1.72
N MET A 108 -20.34 22.67 1.82
CA MET A 108 -19.57 22.86 3.06
C MET A 108 -20.51 23.16 4.22
N THR A 109 -21.58 23.91 3.98
CA THR A 109 -22.62 24.18 4.97
C THR A 109 -23.36 22.89 5.36
N ARG A 110 -23.68 22.03 4.40
CA ARG A 110 -24.38 20.76 4.67
C ARG A 110 -23.48 19.70 5.29
N ALA A 111 -22.25 19.56 4.82
CA ALA A 111 -21.21 18.73 5.43
C ALA A 111 -20.90 19.19 6.86
N PHE A 112 -20.93 20.50 7.14
CA PHE A 112 -20.81 21.02 8.49
C PHE A 112 -22.03 20.70 9.35
N VAL A 113 -23.25 20.79 8.79
CA VAL A 113 -24.48 20.36 9.48
C VAL A 113 -24.47 18.85 9.76
N ASP A 114 -24.02 18.04 8.81
CA ASP A 114 -23.91 16.58 8.94
C ASP A 114 -22.85 16.20 9.97
N PHE A 115 -21.72 16.92 10.00
CA PHE A 115 -20.70 16.77 11.04
C PHE A 115 -21.23 17.16 12.43
N ALA A 116 -21.96 18.28 12.52
CA ALA A 116 -22.57 18.73 13.76
C ALA A 116 -23.66 17.75 14.25
N GLN A 117 -24.45 17.20 13.32
CA GLN A 117 -25.45 16.15 13.59
C GLN A 117 -24.77 14.91 14.15
N HIS A 118 -23.71 14.42 13.50
CA HIS A 118 -22.96 13.26 13.97
C HIS A 118 -22.39 13.48 15.38
N ARG A 119 -21.83 14.67 15.67
CA ARG A 119 -21.34 14.99 17.02
C ARG A 119 -22.47 15.04 18.06
N TYR A 120 -23.62 15.57 17.68
CA TYR A 120 -24.81 15.56 18.52
C TYR A 120 -25.26 14.12 18.82
N ASP A 121 -25.38 13.26 17.81
CA ASP A 121 -25.81 11.86 17.95
C ASP A 121 -24.85 11.05 18.82
N VAL A 122 -23.53 11.20 18.60
CA VAL A 122 -22.51 10.55 19.44
C VAL A 122 -22.59 11.03 20.89
N SER A 123 -22.86 12.32 21.12
CA SER A 123 -23.03 12.84 22.48
C SER A 123 -24.30 12.31 23.15
N GLN A 124 -25.39 12.18 22.39
CA GLN A 124 -26.65 11.62 22.85
C GLN A 124 -26.48 10.16 23.27
N GLU A 125 -25.76 9.38 22.47
CA GLU A 125 -25.52 7.97 22.75
C GLU A 125 -24.63 7.78 23.98
N ARG A 126 -23.62 8.64 24.17
CA ARG A 126 -22.81 8.65 25.40
C ARG A 126 -23.64 8.96 26.65
N VAL A 127 -24.60 9.89 26.56
CA VAL A 127 -25.53 10.17 27.66
C VAL A 127 -26.35 8.92 27.97
N ARG A 128 -26.92 8.24 26.96
CA ARG A 128 -27.68 7.00 27.16
C ARG A 128 -26.86 5.88 27.79
N GLN A 129 -25.61 5.71 27.36
CA GLN A 129 -24.71 4.69 27.93
C GLN A 129 -24.43 4.94 29.41
N VAL A 130 -24.17 6.19 29.79
CA VAL A 130 -23.95 6.54 31.20
C VAL A 130 -25.24 6.41 32.01
N GLU A 131 -26.40 6.74 31.43
CA GLU A 131 -27.72 6.49 32.07
C GLU A 131 -27.94 5.01 32.37
N GLN A 132 -27.63 4.14 31.40
CA GLN A 132 -27.75 2.71 31.58
C GLN A 132 -26.78 2.19 32.65
N GLN A 133 -25.51 2.61 32.59
CA GLN A 133 -24.50 2.25 33.59
C GLN A 133 -24.90 2.69 35.00
N GLU A 134 -25.49 3.89 35.14
CA GLU A 134 -25.99 4.35 36.42
C GLU A 134 -27.16 3.48 36.90
N ALA A 135 -28.09 3.11 36.01
CA ALA A 135 -29.22 2.23 36.34
C ALA A 135 -28.74 0.84 36.80
N ASP A 136 -27.79 0.24 36.08
CA ASP A 136 -27.22 -1.07 36.42
C ASP A 136 -26.49 -1.00 37.78
N THR A 137 -25.72 0.07 38.01
CA THR A 137 -25.00 0.29 39.28
C THR A 137 -25.96 0.51 40.46
N ARG A 138 -27.08 1.22 40.22
CA ARG A 138 -28.17 1.37 41.22
C ARG A 138 -28.79 0.03 41.56
N GLN A 139 -29.02 -0.83 40.56
CA GLN A 139 -29.58 -2.16 40.78
C GLN A 139 -28.63 -3.04 41.61
N VAL A 140 -27.32 -3.00 41.34
CA VAL A 140 -26.32 -3.71 42.15
C VAL A 140 -26.32 -3.19 43.60
N ASN A 141 -26.45 -1.87 43.79
CA ASN A 141 -26.56 -1.28 45.13
C ASN A 141 -27.80 -1.77 45.88
N GLU A 142 -28.94 -1.86 45.20
CA GLU A 142 -30.18 -2.39 45.78
C GLU A 142 -30.03 -3.85 46.21
N GLN A 143 -29.43 -4.70 45.37
CA GLN A 143 -29.14 -6.09 45.71
C GLN A 143 -28.24 -6.21 46.94
N LEU A 144 -27.13 -5.48 46.98
CA LEU A 144 -26.23 -5.46 48.14
C LEU A 144 -26.95 -4.94 49.40
N ARG A 145 -27.81 -3.93 49.25
CA ARG A 145 -28.59 -3.41 50.37
C ARG A 145 -29.55 -4.45 50.92
N ASP A 146 -30.17 -5.27 50.08
CA ASP A 146 -31.07 -6.33 50.51
C ASP A 146 -30.31 -7.48 51.19
N GLU A 147 -29.15 -7.89 50.66
CA GLU A 147 -28.27 -8.87 51.32
C GLU A 147 -27.83 -8.39 52.72
N LEU A 148 -27.46 -7.12 52.86
CA LEU A 148 -27.11 -6.54 54.16
C LEU A 148 -28.29 -6.51 55.14
N LYS A 149 -29.53 -6.29 54.65
CA LYS A 149 -30.74 -6.36 55.50
C LYS A 149 -31.00 -7.78 55.99
N GLU A 150 -30.86 -8.79 55.15
CA GLU A 150 -31.02 -10.19 55.53
C GLU A 150 -30.02 -10.60 56.62
N LEU A 151 -28.76 -10.19 56.46
CA LEU A 151 -27.71 -10.43 57.45
C LEU A 151 -27.96 -9.67 58.77
N ALA A 152 -28.45 -8.44 58.71
CA ALA A 152 -28.86 -7.70 59.90
C ALA A 152 -30.03 -8.39 60.64
N ALA A 153 -30.99 -8.95 59.91
CA ALA A 153 -32.09 -9.72 60.50
C ALA A 153 -31.60 -11.00 61.19
N LEU A 154 -30.63 -11.72 60.60
CA LEU A 154 -30.00 -12.88 61.23
C LEU A 154 -29.25 -12.52 62.52
N LYS A 155 -28.49 -11.42 62.51
CA LYS A 155 -27.81 -10.91 63.72
C LYS A 155 -28.80 -10.57 64.84
N LEU A 156 -29.92 -9.94 64.50
CA LEU A 156 -30.98 -9.62 65.46
C LEU A 156 -31.61 -10.89 66.07
N ARG A 157 -31.93 -11.90 65.24
CA ARG A 157 -32.46 -13.19 65.72
C ARG A 157 -31.50 -13.89 66.67
N TYR A 158 -30.20 -13.89 66.33
CA TYR A 158 -29.17 -14.44 67.20
C TYR A 158 -29.11 -13.71 68.55
N SER A 159 -29.15 -12.36 68.56
CA SER A 159 -29.15 -11.55 69.78
C SER A 159 -30.35 -11.87 70.68
N ILE A 160 -31.55 -12.02 70.10
CA ILE A 160 -32.76 -12.40 70.84
C ILE A 160 -32.61 -13.81 71.44
N LEU A 161 -32.04 -14.76 70.69
CA LEU A 161 -31.79 -16.12 71.19
C LEU A 161 -30.73 -16.14 72.29
N GLU A 162 -29.72 -15.29 72.22
CA GLU A 162 -28.72 -15.12 73.27
C GLU A 162 -29.37 -14.62 74.57
N GLU A 163 -30.19 -13.57 74.50
CA GLU A 163 -30.93 -13.02 75.66
C GLU A 163 -31.94 -14.02 76.24
N THR A 164 -32.74 -14.68 75.40
CA THR A 164 -33.74 -15.67 75.85
C THR A 164 -33.09 -16.91 76.44
N SER A 165 -31.93 -17.33 75.93
CA SER A 165 -31.15 -18.41 76.54
C SER A 165 -30.68 -18.01 77.94
N ALA A 166 -30.15 -16.79 78.10
CA ALA A 166 -29.70 -16.27 79.40
C ALA A 166 -30.84 -16.16 80.41
N ASP A 167 -32.01 -15.66 80.00
CA ASP A 167 -33.22 -15.58 80.86
C ASP A 167 -33.71 -16.98 81.26
N SER A 168 -33.76 -17.91 80.31
CA SER A 168 -34.16 -19.29 80.57
C SER A 168 -33.19 -20.00 81.54
N PHE A 169 -31.87 -19.75 81.41
CA PHE A 169 -30.87 -20.22 82.37
C PHE A 169 -31.10 -19.62 83.76
N ALA A 170 -31.40 -18.33 83.85
CA ALA A 170 -31.71 -17.66 85.12
C ALA A 170 -32.97 -18.26 85.79
N ARG A 171 -34.02 -18.54 85.01
CA ARG A 171 -35.24 -19.21 85.49
C ARG A 171 -34.97 -20.63 85.99
N LEU A 172 -34.14 -21.41 85.29
CA LEU A 172 -33.72 -22.73 85.77
C LEU A 172 -32.95 -22.63 87.09
N LEU A 173 -32.02 -21.68 87.22
CA LEU A 173 -31.26 -21.49 88.45
C LEU A 173 -32.20 -21.13 89.61
N GLN A 174 -33.17 -20.23 89.39
CA GLN A 174 -34.21 -19.93 90.38
C GLN A 174 -35.03 -21.16 90.75
N TYR A 175 -35.48 -21.96 89.77
CA TYR A 175 -36.20 -23.21 90.02
C TYR A 175 -35.37 -24.19 90.87
N THR A 176 -34.08 -24.38 90.56
CA THR A 176 -33.20 -25.25 91.36
C THR A 176 -33.05 -24.77 92.80
N VAL A 177 -32.89 -23.45 93.00
CA VAL A 177 -32.84 -22.86 94.34
C VAL A 177 -34.18 -23.00 95.07
N SER A 178 -35.31 -22.88 94.37
CA SER A 178 -36.65 -23.10 94.94
C SER A 178 -36.88 -24.56 95.35
N VAL A 179 -36.42 -25.53 94.54
CA VAL A 179 -36.47 -26.97 94.88
C VAL A 179 -35.57 -27.29 96.07
N GLU A 180 -34.38 -26.68 96.17
CA GLU A 180 -33.49 -26.82 97.33
C GLU A 180 -34.03 -26.18 98.62
N ARG A 181 -34.93 -25.18 98.51
CA ARG A 181 -35.56 -24.48 99.64
C ARG A 181 -36.88 -25.09 100.11
N CYS A 182 -37.39 -26.14 99.47
CA CYS A 182 -38.53 -26.90 99.99
C CYS A 182 -38.15 -27.63 101.29
N PRO A 183 -38.90 -27.49 102.41
CA PRO A 183 -38.55 -28.13 103.67
C PRO A 183 -38.69 -29.66 103.56
N PHE A 184 -37.59 -30.35 103.87
CA PHE A 184 -37.53 -31.80 104.03
C PHE A 184 -38.47 -32.26 105.16
N SER A 185 -39.44 -33.12 104.85
CA SER A 185 -40.13 -33.92 105.86
C SER A 185 -39.30 -35.17 106.19
N GLU A 186 -38.96 -35.26 107.47
CA GLU A 186 -38.36 -36.35 108.28
C GLU A 186 -38.02 -37.69 107.59
N ARG A 187 -36.76 -37.80 107.08
CA ARG A 187 -35.84 -38.96 107.22
C ARG A 187 -34.51 -38.64 106.54
N GLY A 188 -33.39 -38.89 107.22
CA GLY A 188 -32.04 -38.46 106.83
C GLY A 188 -31.51 -38.99 105.48
N PRO A 189 -30.46 -38.35 104.92
CA PRO A 189 -30.16 -38.33 103.48
C PRO A 189 -29.14 -39.40 103.05
N PRO A 190 -29.06 -39.74 101.75
CA PRO A 190 -27.80 -40.02 101.09
C PRO A 190 -27.28 -38.76 100.41
N ARG A 191 -26.09 -38.32 100.83
CA ARG A 191 -25.27 -37.25 100.23
C ARG A 191 -25.19 -37.39 98.72
N VAL A 192 -25.77 -36.45 97.98
CA VAL A 192 -25.40 -36.21 96.58
C VAL A 192 -24.31 -35.15 96.58
N VAL A 193 -23.08 -35.57 96.31
CA VAL A 193 -21.90 -34.71 96.19
C VAL A 193 -22.03 -33.91 94.88
N TRP A 194 -22.63 -32.73 94.95
CA TRP A 194 -22.65 -31.72 93.86
C TRP A 194 -21.41 -30.81 93.89
N SER A 195 -20.24 -31.36 94.29
CA SER A 195 -19.03 -30.58 94.54
C SER A 195 -18.16 -30.29 93.30
N SER A 196 -18.60 -30.61 92.08
CA SER A 196 -17.73 -30.50 90.90
C SER A 196 -18.30 -29.72 89.71
N LEU A 197 -19.50 -29.14 89.80
CA LEU A 197 -20.13 -28.45 88.65
C LEU A 197 -20.25 -26.92 88.77
N PHE A 198 -20.00 -26.33 89.94
CA PHE A 198 -20.14 -24.88 90.11
C PHE A 198 -18.96 -24.27 90.89
N ARG A 199 -17.92 -23.89 90.14
CA ARG A 199 -16.98 -22.85 90.55
C ARG A 199 -17.29 -21.58 89.75
N PRO A 200 -17.51 -20.41 90.39
CA PRO A 200 -17.63 -19.15 89.68
C PRO A 200 -16.22 -18.71 89.24
N THR A 201 -15.78 -19.15 88.06
CA THR A 201 -14.66 -18.52 87.38
C THR A 201 -15.19 -17.37 86.55
N LYS A 202 -14.91 -16.15 87.03
CA LYS A 202 -14.73 -14.98 86.16
C LYS A 202 -13.87 -15.40 84.95
N VAL A 203 -14.20 -14.88 83.78
CA VAL A 203 -13.64 -15.19 82.44
C VAL A 203 -14.46 -16.25 81.68
N SER A 204 -15.27 -15.75 80.75
CA SER A 204 -15.87 -16.46 79.63
C SER A 204 -14.81 -17.28 78.88
N ARG A 205 -14.80 -18.59 79.11
CA ARG A 205 -14.04 -19.58 78.34
C ARG A 205 -15.00 -20.53 77.62
N SER A 206 -14.60 -20.89 76.41
CA SER A 206 -15.35 -21.49 75.32
C SER A 206 -16.00 -22.85 75.63
N HIS A 207 -17.19 -23.04 75.06
CA HIS A 207 -18.11 -24.19 75.16
C HIS A 207 -17.61 -25.49 74.49
N SER A 208 -16.34 -25.87 74.70
CA SER A 208 -15.77 -27.14 74.18
C SER A 208 -15.62 -28.23 75.26
N ALA A 209 -15.99 -27.94 76.51
CA ALA A 209 -15.85 -28.87 77.64
C ALA A 209 -17.05 -29.82 77.85
N TRP A 210 -18.11 -29.73 77.03
CA TRP A 210 -19.32 -30.57 77.18
C TRP A 210 -19.44 -31.72 76.16
N ARG A 211 -18.46 -31.90 75.26
CA ARG A 211 -18.45 -33.00 74.25
C ARG A 211 -17.41 -34.11 74.52
N SER A 212 -17.10 -34.38 75.78
CA SER A 212 -16.21 -35.50 76.14
C SER A 212 -16.75 -36.31 77.30
N VAL A 213 -17.87 -37.01 77.05
CA VAL A 213 -18.18 -38.27 77.74
C VAL A 213 -17.60 -39.40 76.90
N PRO A 214 -16.56 -40.13 77.36
CA PRO A 214 -15.94 -41.20 76.60
C PRO A 214 -16.86 -42.42 76.50
N ARG A 215 -17.21 -42.85 75.28
CA ARG A 215 -17.75 -44.20 75.01
C ARG A 215 -16.60 -45.18 74.80
N ALA A 216 -15.98 -45.66 75.87
CA ALA A 216 -15.28 -46.96 75.93
C ALA A 216 -14.68 -47.19 77.33
N CYS A 217 -15.30 -48.08 78.12
CA CYS A 217 -14.64 -48.70 79.27
C CYS A 217 -14.13 -50.08 78.84
N LYS A 218 -12.81 -50.31 78.93
CA LYS A 218 -12.28 -51.67 79.07
C LYS A 218 -12.50 -52.12 80.51
N VAL A 219 -13.15 -53.26 80.66
CA VAL A 219 -13.48 -53.93 81.91
C VAL A 219 -12.27 -54.70 82.43
N THR A 220 -11.97 -54.56 83.71
CA THR A 220 -11.51 -55.68 84.56
C THR A 220 -12.20 -55.57 85.93
N ARG A 221 -13.04 -56.58 86.20
CA ARG A 221 -13.47 -57.20 87.49
C ARG A 221 -12.78 -56.66 88.76
N ASP A 222 -13.44 -56.41 89.90
CA ASP A 222 -14.44 -57.22 90.61
C ASP A 222 -15.29 -56.40 91.61
N LYS A 223 -16.63 -56.49 91.49
CA LYS A 223 -17.68 -56.52 92.56
C LYS A 223 -19.05 -56.07 91.99
N PRO A 224 -20.15 -56.82 92.20
CA PRO A 224 -21.44 -56.48 91.61
C PRO A 224 -22.28 -55.57 92.52
N ARG A 225 -22.81 -54.46 91.98
CA ARG A 225 -24.00 -53.73 92.45
C ARG A 225 -24.61 -52.92 91.28
N PRO A 226 -25.91 -52.55 91.36
CA PRO A 226 -26.96 -53.06 90.48
C PRO A 226 -27.26 -52.18 89.26
N VAL A 227 -27.99 -52.78 88.31
CA VAL A 227 -28.66 -52.17 87.15
C VAL A 227 -29.35 -50.86 87.56
N ALA A 228 -28.77 -49.73 87.14
CA ALA A 228 -29.43 -48.44 87.20
C ALA A 228 -30.15 -48.18 85.87
N LYS A 229 -31.45 -47.93 86.05
CA LYS A 229 -32.54 -47.72 85.09
C LYS A 229 -32.20 -46.73 83.96
N SER A 230 -32.87 -46.92 82.81
CA SER A 230 -32.89 -46.01 81.67
C SER A 230 -33.03 -44.53 82.09
N PRO A 231 -32.33 -43.58 81.42
CA PRO A 231 -32.38 -42.18 81.79
C PRO A 231 -33.82 -41.65 81.68
N LEU A 232 -34.34 -41.04 82.74
CA LEU A 232 -35.61 -40.30 82.69
C LEU A 232 -35.50 -39.13 81.71
N PRO A 233 -36.58 -38.78 80.99
CA PRO A 233 -36.59 -37.61 80.12
C PRO A 233 -36.29 -36.34 80.94
N PRO A 234 -35.52 -35.39 80.36
CA PRO A 234 -35.20 -34.13 81.04
C PRO A 234 -36.49 -33.36 81.37
N HIS A 235 -36.45 -32.56 82.43
CA HIS A 235 -37.55 -31.66 82.81
C HIS A 235 -37.91 -30.74 81.62
N PRO A 236 -39.19 -30.38 81.37
CA PRO A 236 -39.59 -29.57 80.22
C PRO A 236 -38.77 -28.28 80.04
N LEU A 237 -38.51 -27.55 81.12
CA LEU A 237 -37.65 -26.35 81.11
C LEU A 237 -36.19 -26.64 80.67
N THR A 238 -35.68 -27.84 80.94
CA THR A 238 -34.36 -28.28 80.48
C THR A 238 -34.39 -28.63 79.00
N GLN A 239 -35.48 -29.21 78.51
CA GLN A 239 -35.65 -29.50 77.08
C GLN A 239 -35.79 -28.22 76.25
N ASP A 240 -36.58 -27.25 76.72
CA ASP A 240 -36.75 -25.95 76.05
C ASP A 240 -35.41 -25.21 75.94
N LEU A 241 -34.61 -25.22 77.01
CA LEU A 241 -33.26 -24.64 77.00
C LEU A 241 -32.29 -25.34 76.06
N LEU A 242 -32.34 -26.67 75.97
CA LEU A 242 -31.53 -27.42 75.02
C LEU A 242 -31.91 -27.05 73.58
N ASN A 243 -33.21 -26.94 73.27
CA ASN A 243 -33.68 -26.52 71.95
C ASN A 243 -33.21 -25.11 71.59
N VAL A 244 -33.33 -24.14 72.52
CA VAL A 244 -32.85 -22.76 72.33
C VAL A 244 -31.33 -22.71 72.16
N CYS A 245 -30.57 -23.52 72.90
CA CYS A 245 -29.11 -23.61 72.75
C CYS A 245 -28.71 -24.22 71.40
N ASP A 246 -29.40 -25.26 70.95
CA ASP A 246 -29.15 -25.88 69.64
C ASP A 246 -29.45 -24.91 68.49
N GLU A 247 -30.54 -24.12 68.57
CA GLU A 247 -30.87 -23.08 67.59
C GLU A 247 -29.85 -21.93 67.60
N ARG A 248 -29.45 -21.47 68.80
CA ARG A 248 -28.39 -20.45 68.95
C ARG A 248 -27.08 -20.93 68.33
N ASP A 249 -26.68 -22.17 68.59
CA ASP A 249 -25.41 -22.71 68.08
C ASP A 249 -25.45 -22.87 66.55
N ARG A 250 -26.61 -23.24 65.98
CA ARG A 250 -26.83 -23.24 64.52
C ARG A 250 -26.71 -21.84 63.93
N LEU A 251 -27.41 -20.85 64.47
CA LEU A 251 -27.32 -19.46 64.00
C LEU A 251 -25.93 -18.86 64.21
N HIS A 252 -25.22 -19.24 65.28
CA HIS A 252 -23.83 -18.81 65.49
C HIS A 252 -22.92 -19.32 64.38
N GLN A 253 -23.08 -20.58 63.99
CA GLN A 253 -22.30 -21.18 62.90
C GLN A 253 -22.65 -20.56 61.55
N GLU A 254 -23.94 -20.33 61.27
CA GLU A 254 -24.39 -19.63 60.06
C GLU A 254 -23.84 -18.20 59.99
N LEU A 255 -23.89 -17.43 61.09
CA LEU A 255 -23.30 -16.09 61.16
C LEU A 255 -21.79 -16.12 60.95
N LYS A 256 -21.09 -17.12 61.49
CA LYS A 256 -19.63 -17.27 61.32
C LYS A 256 -19.25 -17.57 59.87
N GLU A 257 -20.05 -18.34 59.15
CA GLU A 257 -19.86 -18.64 57.72
C GLU A 257 -20.21 -17.45 56.83
N LEU A 258 -21.20 -16.63 57.23
CA LEU A 258 -21.65 -15.47 56.47
C LEU A 258 -20.87 -14.18 56.78
N GLN A 259 -20.14 -14.09 57.89
CA GLN A 259 -19.34 -12.91 58.26
C GLN A 259 -18.35 -12.44 57.16
N PRO A 260 -17.52 -13.30 56.53
CA PRO A 260 -16.64 -12.83 55.46
C PRO A 260 -17.41 -12.32 54.23
N ARG A 261 -18.60 -12.88 53.96
CA ARG A 261 -19.49 -12.39 52.90
C ARG A 261 -20.06 -11.02 53.23
N LEU A 262 -20.38 -10.77 54.51
CA LEU A 262 -20.81 -9.46 54.98
C LEU A 262 -19.72 -8.40 54.77
N ASP A 263 -18.51 -8.67 55.25
CA ASP A 263 -17.39 -7.71 55.14
C ASP A 263 -17.09 -7.41 53.65
N THR A 264 -17.23 -8.42 52.79
CA THR A 264 -17.12 -8.28 51.33
C THR A 264 -18.28 -7.47 50.75
N ALA A 265 -19.51 -7.72 51.17
CA ALA A 265 -20.71 -7.01 50.71
C ALA A 265 -20.68 -5.53 51.13
N GLU A 266 -20.26 -5.22 52.36
CA GLU A 266 -20.08 -3.86 52.87
C GLU A 266 -19.01 -3.10 52.06
N SER A 267 -17.82 -3.70 51.89
CA SER A 267 -16.76 -3.10 51.06
C SER A 267 -17.18 -2.92 49.59
N SER A 268 -17.91 -3.88 49.03
CA SER A 268 -18.41 -3.80 47.66
C SER A 268 -19.46 -2.70 47.53
N ARG A 269 -20.33 -2.51 48.53
CA ARG A 269 -21.36 -1.46 48.54
C ARG A 269 -20.75 -0.07 48.64
N ASP A 270 -19.71 0.11 49.44
CA ASP A 270 -18.98 1.38 49.53
C ASP A 270 -18.34 1.75 48.19
N THR A 271 -17.76 0.74 47.51
CA THR A 271 -17.20 0.90 46.16
C THR A 271 -18.29 1.27 45.15
N VAL A 272 -19.42 0.55 45.16
CA VAL A 272 -20.58 0.81 44.27
C VAL A 272 -21.19 2.19 44.52
N LEU A 273 -21.26 2.65 45.78
CA LEU A 273 -21.73 4.00 46.11
C LEU A 273 -20.79 5.08 45.58
N GLN A 274 -19.48 4.86 45.67
CA GLN A 274 -18.48 5.76 45.11
C GLN A 274 -18.56 5.81 43.57
N ASP A 275 -18.72 4.66 42.93
CA ASP A 275 -18.88 4.55 41.47
C ASP A 275 -20.17 5.24 41.01
N LEU A 276 -21.28 5.03 41.72
CA LEU A 276 -22.56 5.66 41.45
C LEU A 276 -22.48 7.20 41.58
N PHE A 277 -21.78 7.71 42.59
CA PHE A 277 -21.53 9.15 42.73
C PHE A 277 -20.73 9.71 41.55
N GLN A 278 -19.68 9.01 41.12
CA GLN A 278 -18.89 9.41 39.95
C GLN A 278 -19.70 9.35 38.65
N LEU A 279 -20.53 8.32 38.48
CA LEU A 279 -21.42 8.18 37.33
C LEU A 279 -22.46 9.30 37.29
N GLN A 280 -23.05 9.68 38.43
CA GLN A 280 -23.97 10.81 38.53
C GLN A 280 -23.33 12.14 38.15
N GLN A 281 -22.10 12.37 38.61
CA GLN A 281 -21.36 13.58 38.24
C GLN A 281 -21.05 13.60 36.73
N LYS A 282 -20.52 12.51 36.19
CA LYS A 282 -20.27 12.35 34.75
C LYS A 282 -21.53 12.55 33.92
N HIS A 283 -22.66 12.00 34.38
CA HIS A 283 -23.94 12.12 33.72
C HIS A 283 -24.46 13.56 33.69
N ALA A 284 -24.35 14.27 34.81
CA ALA A 284 -24.74 15.67 34.90
C ALA A 284 -23.90 16.57 33.97
N ASP A 285 -22.59 16.34 33.92
CA ASP A 285 -21.67 17.08 33.04
C ASP A 285 -21.93 16.75 31.56
N LEU A 286 -22.13 15.48 31.23
CA LEU A 286 -22.49 15.05 29.88
C LEU A 286 -23.83 15.64 29.44
N ARG A 287 -24.85 15.66 30.31
CA ARG A 287 -26.15 16.29 30.01
C ARG A 287 -26.01 17.78 29.73
N LYS A 288 -25.26 18.53 30.54
CA LYS A 288 -24.98 19.95 30.27
C LYS A 288 -24.32 20.14 28.91
N SER A 289 -23.29 19.35 28.61
CA SER A 289 -22.60 19.42 27.32
C SER A 289 -23.51 19.06 26.14
N HIS A 290 -24.43 18.10 26.33
CA HIS A 290 -25.39 17.69 25.33
C HIS A 290 -26.43 18.79 25.07
N THR A 291 -26.94 19.44 26.11
CA THR A 291 -27.88 20.58 25.96
C THR A 291 -27.23 21.78 25.26
N ASP A 292 -25.95 22.05 25.54
CA ASP A 292 -25.21 23.10 24.82
C ASP A 292 -25.02 22.73 23.34
N LEU A 293 -24.63 21.48 23.06
CA LEU A 293 -24.51 20.97 21.69
C LEU A 293 -25.83 21.01 20.93
N GLU A 294 -26.95 20.67 21.56
CA GLU A 294 -28.30 20.76 20.98
C GLU A 294 -28.64 22.19 20.56
N ARG A 295 -28.34 23.15 21.43
CA ARG A 295 -28.54 24.57 21.17
C ARG A 295 -27.69 25.05 20.00
N TYR A 296 -26.41 24.70 19.97
CA TYR A 296 -25.53 25.07 18.87
C TYR A 296 -25.98 24.42 17.57
N TYR A 297 -26.23 23.11 17.57
CA TYR A 297 -26.70 22.38 16.39
C TYR A 297 -27.96 23.02 15.79
N SER A 298 -28.93 23.38 16.62
CA SER A 298 -30.17 24.05 16.19
C SER A 298 -29.89 25.41 15.53
N GLN A 299 -28.97 26.21 16.09
CA GLN A 299 -28.56 27.49 15.50
C GLN A 299 -27.84 27.32 14.15
N TRP A 300 -26.92 26.36 14.08
CA TRP A 300 -26.18 26.06 12.85
C TRP A 300 -27.11 25.55 11.74
N LYS A 301 -28.08 24.70 12.08
CA LYS A 301 -29.11 24.21 11.17
C LYS A 301 -29.96 25.34 10.60
N ALA A 302 -30.45 26.24 11.45
CA ALA A 302 -31.22 27.40 11.01
C ALA A 302 -30.40 28.30 10.07
N ARG A 303 -29.13 28.58 10.41
CA ARG A 303 -28.23 29.38 9.56
C ARG A 303 -27.94 28.71 8.23
N ALA A 304 -27.79 27.38 8.21
CA ALA A 304 -27.58 26.62 6.99
C ALA A 304 -28.79 26.73 6.06
N GLU A 305 -30.02 26.61 6.59
CA GLU A 305 -31.25 26.80 5.83
C GLU A 305 -31.38 28.22 5.25
N ASP A 306 -30.98 29.25 6.01
CA ASP A 306 -30.99 30.63 5.53
C ASP A 306 -30.04 30.83 4.35
N LEU A 307 -28.81 30.33 4.47
CA LEU A 307 -27.83 30.37 3.38
C LEU A 307 -28.31 29.59 2.14
N ASP A 308 -29.02 28.49 2.35
CA ASP A 308 -29.65 27.70 1.29
C ASP A 308 -30.75 28.50 0.57
N ARG A 309 -31.58 29.23 1.32
CA ARG A 309 -32.61 30.13 0.76
C ARG A 309 -31.95 31.25 -0.06
N GLU A 310 -30.92 31.89 0.48
CA GLU A 310 -30.14 32.93 -0.21
C GLU A 310 -29.52 32.39 -1.51
N ASN A 311 -28.88 31.20 -1.47
CA ASN A 311 -28.29 30.58 -2.65
C ASN A 311 -29.32 30.22 -3.73
N ARG A 312 -30.50 29.71 -3.34
CA ARG A 312 -31.60 29.44 -4.29
C ARG A 312 -32.09 30.74 -4.93
N GLN A 313 -32.14 31.82 -4.18
CA GLN A 313 -32.52 33.13 -4.70
C GLN A 313 -31.48 33.64 -5.70
N LEU A 314 -30.20 33.64 -5.34
CA LEU A 314 -29.11 34.06 -6.25
C LEU A 314 -29.07 33.24 -7.54
N ARG A 315 -29.31 31.92 -7.48
CA ARG A 315 -29.42 31.08 -8.68
C ARG A 315 -30.57 31.50 -9.58
N ARG A 316 -31.75 31.78 -9.00
CA ARG A 316 -32.89 32.30 -9.76
C ARG A 316 -32.53 33.62 -10.42
N ASP A 317 -31.91 34.54 -9.69
CA ASP A 317 -31.55 35.86 -10.21
C ASP A 317 -30.54 35.75 -11.37
N LEU A 318 -29.54 34.86 -11.25
CA LEU A 318 -28.59 34.56 -12.33
C LEU A 318 -29.26 33.94 -13.56
N ASP A 319 -30.20 33.00 -13.37
CA ASP A 319 -30.94 32.40 -14.49
C ASP A 319 -31.85 33.43 -15.17
N HIS A 320 -32.46 34.34 -14.43
CA HIS A 320 -33.23 35.47 -14.99
C HIS A 320 -32.34 36.42 -15.79
N ALA A 321 -31.11 36.69 -15.34
CA ALA A 321 -30.15 37.51 -16.08
C ALA A 321 -29.61 36.82 -17.36
N ARG A 322 -29.54 35.48 -17.39
CA ARG A 322 -29.05 34.71 -18.56
C ARG A 322 -30.09 34.59 -19.69
N ARG A 323 -31.37 34.40 -19.37
CA ARG A 323 -32.44 34.16 -20.36
C ARG A 323 -32.54 35.24 -21.47
N PRO A 324 -32.42 36.55 -21.18
CA PRO A 324 -32.42 37.58 -22.23
C PRO A 324 -31.21 37.50 -23.17
N ARG A 325 -30.03 37.10 -22.64
CA ARG A 325 -28.80 36.98 -23.42
C ARG A 325 -28.86 35.81 -24.39
N ASP A 326 -29.38 34.66 -23.96
CA ASP A 326 -29.51 33.48 -24.82
C ASP A 326 -30.64 33.63 -25.86
N ARG A 327 -31.66 34.44 -25.57
CA ARG A 327 -32.75 34.80 -26.51
C ARG A 327 -32.41 35.97 -27.43
N SER A 328 -31.27 36.63 -27.25
CA SER A 328 -30.82 37.69 -28.14
C SER A 328 -30.48 37.15 -29.54
N ALA A 329 -30.58 38.00 -30.57
CA ALA A 329 -30.22 37.63 -31.95
C ALA A 329 -28.78 37.04 -32.03
N LEU A 330 -27.85 37.61 -31.28
CA LEU A 330 -26.47 37.13 -31.18
C LEU A 330 -26.37 35.74 -30.51
N GLY A 331 -27.24 35.44 -29.53
CA GLY A 331 -27.30 34.12 -28.89
C GLY A 331 -27.78 33.03 -29.86
N GLN A 332 -28.78 33.36 -30.68
CA GLN A 332 -29.30 32.46 -31.71
C GLN A 332 -28.29 32.25 -32.85
N GLU A 333 -27.62 33.31 -33.30
CA GLU A 333 -26.53 33.22 -34.28
C GLU A 333 -25.36 32.38 -33.77
N ASN A 334 -24.94 32.55 -32.51
CA ASN A 334 -23.86 31.73 -31.93
C ASN A 334 -24.23 30.24 -31.88
N TYR A 335 -25.49 29.93 -31.54
CA TYR A 335 -25.99 28.55 -31.53
C TYR A 335 -25.98 27.94 -32.93
N GLN A 336 -26.40 28.71 -33.94
CA GLN A 336 -26.41 28.27 -35.33
C GLN A 336 -24.98 28.05 -35.86
N LEU A 337 -24.05 28.97 -35.59
CA LEU A 337 -22.64 28.85 -35.95
C LEU A 337 -21.97 27.61 -35.34
N ARG A 338 -22.31 27.25 -34.10
CA ARG A 338 -21.80 26.01 -33.47
C ARG A 338 -22.28 24.77 -34.20
N ARG A 339 -23.56 24.71 -34.56
CA ARG A 339 -24.12 23.59 -35.35
C ARG A 339 -23.43 23.47 -36.71
N ASP A 340 -23.17 24.59 -37.37
CA ASP A 340 -22.54 24.59 -38.69
C ASP A 340 -21.04 24.22 -38.61
N LEU A 341 -20.34 24.62 -37.55
CA LEU A 341 -18.99 24.16 -37.23
C LEU A 341 -18.92 22.64 -36.98
N ASP A 342 -19.87 22.10 -36.22
CA ASP A 342 -19.93 20.65 -35.95
C ASP A 342 -20.22 19.85 -37.23
N ARG A 343 -21.07 20.37 -38.12
CA ARG A 343 -21.31 19.80 -39.45
C ARG A 343 -20.03 19.84 -40.31
N ALA A 344 -19.31 20.96 -40.31
CA ALA A 344 -18.06 21.09 -41.05
C ALA A 344 -16.97 20.12 -40.55
N ARG A 345 -16.88 19.91 -39.22
CA ARG A 345 -15.95 18.92 -38.63
C ARG A 345 -16.26 17.49 -39.08
N ARG A 346 -17.53 17.08 -39.00
CA ARG A 346 -17.93 15.74 -39.48
C ARG A 346 -17.60 15.52 -40.95
N ARG A 347 -17.84 16.54 -41.80
CA ARG A 347 -17.46 16.48 -43.23
C ARG A 347 -15.96 16.36 -43.45
N LEU A 348 -15.13 16.95 -42.60
CA LEU A 348 -13.67 16.81 -42.67
C LEU A 348 -13.21 15.44 -42.15
N ASP A 349 -13.81 14.92 -41.09
CA ASP A 349 -13.51 13.60 -40.56
C ASP A 349 -13.88 12.46 -41.54
N ASP A 350 -14.96 12.67 -42.30
CA ASP A 350 -15.43 11.76 -43.36
C ASP A 350 -14.72 11.97 -44.71
N SER A 351 -13.89 13.01 -44.83
CA SER A 351 -13.20 13.32 -46.09
C SER A 351 -12.20 12.24 -46.50
N ALA A 352 -11.97 12.14 -47.82
CA ALA A 352 -11.00 11.20 -48.40
C ALA A 352 -9.60 11.35 -47.79
N LEU A 353 -9.17 12.58 -47.48
CA LEU A 353 -7.87 12.86 -46.85
C LEU A 353 -7.77 12.32 -45.42
N SER A 354 -8.86 12.38 -44.65
CA SER A 354 -8.92 11.80 -43.29
C SER A 354 -8.92 10.27 -43.33
N GLN A 355 -9.58 9.69 -44.34
CA GLN A 355 -9.55 8.24 -44.57
C GLN A 355 -8.16 7.78 -45.03
N GLU A 356 -7.49 8.54 -45.88
CA GLU A 356 -6.13 8.27 -46.36
C GLU A 356 -5.11 8.39 -45.23
N ASN A 357 -5.22 9.41 -44.36
CA ASN A 357 -4.39 9.51 -43.15
C ASN A 357 -4.56 8.29 -42.22
N ARG A 358 -5.80 7.77 -42.09
CA ARG A 358 -6.06 6.55 -41.32
C ARG A 358 -5.45 5.30 -41.96
N ARG A 359 -5.40 5.22 -43.29
CA ARG A 359 -4.72 4.13 -44.02
C ARG A 359 -3.21 4.21 -43.83
N LEU A 360 -2.60 5.38 -44.07
CA LEU A 360 -1.16 5.59 -43.92
C LEU A 360 -0.66 5.29 -42.50
N ARG A 361 -1.46 5.58 -41.46
CA ARG A 361 -1.14 5.20 -40.08
C ARG A 361 -1.10 3.69 -39.88
N ARG A 362 -2.06 2.95 -40.44
CA ARG A 362 -2.07 1.48 -40.38
C ARG A 362 -0.88 0.89 -41.12
N ASP A 363 -0.53 1.47 -42.27
CA ASP A 363 0.62 1.02 -43.07
C ASP A 363 1.94 1.27 -42.31
N LEU A 364 2.06 2.41 -41.62
CA LEU A 364 3.18 2.72 -40.71
C LEU A 364 3.26 1.74 -39.54
N ASP A 365 2.13 1.45 -38.89
CA ASP A 365 2.07 0.49 -37.78
C ASP A 365 2.46 -0.93 -38.26
N GLN A 366 2.04 -1.32 -39.46
CA GLN A 366 2.42 -2.59 -40.07
C GLN A 366 3.92 -2.64 -40.41
N ALA A 367 4.49 -1.55 -40.92
CA ALA A 367 5.93 -1.43 -41.16
C ALA A 367 6.73 -1.55 -39.85
N HIS A 368 6.28 -0.92 -38.77
CA HIS A 368 6.90 -1.07 -37.45
C HIS A 368 6.85 -2.52 -36.93
N GLN A 369 5.74 -3.23 -37.13
CA GLN A 369 5.63 -4.64 -36.76
C GLN A 369 6.58 -5.53 -37.58
N GLN A 370 6.74 -5.26 -38.88
CA GLN A 370 7.68 -5.98 -39.72
C GLN A 370 9.14 -5.73 -39.31
N LEU A 371 9.48 -4.49 -38.94
CA LEU A 371 10.81 -4.14 -38.42
C LEU A 371 11.09 -4.77 -37.06
N ALA A 372 10.08 -4.86 -36.18
CA ALA A 372 10.21 -5.57 -34.90
C ALA A 372 10.43 -7.08 -35.11
N GLY A 373 9.69 -7.68 -36.06
CA GLY A 373 9.86 -9.09 -36.44
C GLY A 373 11.24 -9.38 -37.06
N SER A 374 11.76 -8.48 -37.90
CA SER A 374 13.09 -8.63 -38.49
C SER A 374 14.22 -8.41 -37.48
N ALA A 375 14.05 -7.49 -36.53
CA ALA A 375 14.97 -7.32 -35.40
C ALA A 375 15.05 -8.58 -34.52
N ALA A 376 13.90 -9.17 -34.17
CA ALA A 376 13.87 -10.42 -33.40
C ALA A 376 14.53 -11.60 -34.16
N ALA A 377 14.40 -11.66 -35.49
CA ALA A 377 15.08 -12.64 -36.32
C ALA A 377 16.60 -12.41 -36.38
N ALA A 378 17.04 -11.15 -36.46
CA ALA A 378 18.45 -10.77 -36.42
C ALA A 378 19.08 -11.11 -35.06
N ASP A 379 18.37 -10.88 -33.96
CA ASP A 379 18.84 -11.23 -32.61
C ASP A 379 19.00 -12.76 -32.43
N LEU A 380 18.04 -13.54 -32.96
CA LEU A 380 18.15 -15.02 -32.99
C LEU A 380 19.33 -15.50 -33.83
N GLN A 381 19.63 -14.83 -34.95
CA GLN A 381 20.76 -15.17 -35.80
C GLN A 381 22.09 -14.74 -35.17
N ALA A 382 22.14 -13.59 -34.49
CA ALA A 382 23.28 -13.14 -33.72
C ALA A 382 23.60 -14.10 -32.56
N ALA A 383 22.58 -14.55 -31.83
CA ALA A 383 22.75 -15.55 -30.76
C ALA A 383 23.29 -16.89 -31.29
N ARG A 384 22.83 -17.33 -32.47
CA ARG A 384 23.35 -18.55 -33.12
C ARG A 384 24.82 -18.40 -33.53
N LEU A 385 25.18 -17.27 -34.13
CA LEU A 385 26.57 -16.96 -34.49
C LEU A 385 27.45 -16.83 -33.25
N GLU A 386 26.95 -16.25 -32.17
CA GLU A 386 27.68 -16.15 -30.91
C GLU A 386 27.96 -17.54 -30.29
N ILE A 387 26.97 -18.44 -30.30
CA ILE A 387 27.16 -19.83 -29.87
C ILE A 387 28.21 -20.53 -30.75
N HIS A 388 28.16 -20.31 -32.07
CA HIS A 388 29.13 -20.90 -33.00
C HIS A 388 30.56 -20.38 -32.74
N VAL A 389 30.73 -19.07 -32.65
CA VAL A 389 32.03 -18.43 -32.37
C VAL A 389 32.57 -18.82 -30.99
N ARG A 390 31.70 -18.96 -29.98
CA ARG A 390 32.09 -19.49 -28.66
C ARG A 390 32.56 -20.93 -28.77
N GLY A 391 31.85 -21.78 -29.52
CA GLY A 391 32.24 -23.16 -29.80
C GLY A 391 33.59 -23.26 -30.51
N GLU A 392 33.83 -22.44 -31.53
CA GLU A 392 35.12 -22.39 -32.26
C GLU A 392 36.27 -21.94 -31.35
N LYS A 393 36.04 -20.90 -30.53
CA LYS A 393 37.04 -20.43 -29.55
C LYS A 393 37.36 -21.48 -28.49
N ILE A 394 36.36 -22.22 -28.00
CA ILE A 394 36.57 -23.32 -27.05
C ILE A 394 37.42 -24.41 -27.71
N ALA A 395 37.09 -24.82 -28.94
CA ALA A 395 37.86 -25.82 -29.67
C ALA A 395 39.30 -25.35 -29.98
N GLU A 396 39.50 -24.06 -30.26
CA GLU A 396 40.82 -23.47 -30.43
C GLU A 396 41.63 -23.48 -29.13
N LEU A 397 41.00 -23.12 -27.99
CA LEU A 397 41.63 -23.19 -26.68
C LEU A 397 42.01 -24.63 -26.30
N GLU A 398 41.16 -25.61 -26.58
CA GLU A 398 41.46 -27.03 -26.36
C GLU A 398 42.65 -27.49 -27.21
N ARG A 399 42.72 -27.09 -28.49
CA ARG A 399 43.87 -27.39 -29.36
C ARG A 399 45.15 -26.73 -28.87
N LEU A 400 45.09 -25.48 -28.42
CA LEU A 400 46.24 -24.77 -27.86
C LEU A 400 46.71 -25.42 -26.56
N LEU A 401 45.78 -25.86 -25.71
CA LEU A 401 46.08 -26.55 -24.46
C LEU A 401 46.71 -27.93 -24.71
N ALA A 402 46.21 -28.67 -25.71
CA ALA A 402 46.84 -29.91 -26.16
C ALA A 402 48.27 -29.68 -26.67
N LYS A 403 48.47 -28.67 -27.54
CA LYS A 403 49.81 -28.29 -28.02
C LYS A 403 50.74 -27.86 -26.88
N ALA A 404 50.24 -27.11 -25.90
CA ALA A 404 51.03 -26.70 -24.74
C ALA A 404 51.44 -27.90 -23.87
N ASN A 405 50.54 -28.87 -23.69
CA ASN A 405 50.85 -30.12 -22.98
C ASN A 405 51.87 -30.98 -23.73
N ASP A 406 51.75 -31.10 -25.06
CA ASP A 406 52.74 -31.77 -25.89
C ASP A 406 54.11 -31.07 -25.82
N ARG A 407 54.12 -29.74 -25.86
CA ARG A 407 55.34 -28.94 -25.71
C ARG A 407 55.97 -29.14 -24.34
N ARG A 408 55.16 -29.20 -23.28
CA ARG A 408 55.61 -29.50 -21.91
C ARG A 408 56.20 -30.90 -21.82
N ALA A 409 55.56 -31.91 -22.42
CA ALA A 409 56.10 -33.26 -22.47
C ALA A 409 57.41 -33.34 -23.27
N GLN A 410 57.52 -32.61 -24.39
CA GLN A 410 58.76 -32.48 -25.16
C GLN A 410 59.86 -31.82 -24.33
N LEU A 411 59.56 -30.73 -23.62
CA LEU A 411 60.51 -30.05 -22.74
C LEU A 411 60.98 -30.97 -21.60
N HIS A 412 60.11 -31.76 -20.99
CA HIS A 412 60.51 -32.76 -20.00
C HIS A 412 61.46 -33.81 -20.58
N ARG A 413 61.16 -34.35 -21.78
CA ARG A 413 62.07 -35.31 -22.45
C ARG A 413 63.41 -34.68 -22.85
N VAL A 414 63.41 -33.41 -23.27
CA VAL A 414 64.65 -32.67 -23.55
C VAL A 414 65.44 -32.47 -22.27
N HIS A 415 64.78 -32.08 -21.18
CA HIS A 415 65.40 -31.89 -19.87
C HIS A 415 66.01 -33.18 -19.34
N GLU A 416 65.31 -34.31 -19.39
CA GLU A 416 65.86 -35.62 -19.00
C GLU A 416 67.10 -35.97 -19.85
N ARG A 417 67.02 -35.81 -21.18
CA ARG A 417 68.16 -36.06 -22.07
C ARG A 417 69.33 -35.12 -21.83
N THR A 418 69.09 -33.85 -21.48
CA THR A 418 70.17 -32.91 -21.18
C THR A 418 70.79 -33.20 -19.83
N VAL A 419 70.01 -33.61 -18.82
CA VAL A 419 70.50 -34.10 -17.52
C VAL A 419 71.35 -35.36 -17.71
N ASP A 420 70.88 -36.36 -18.46
CA ASP A 420 71.64 -37.59 -18.74
C ASP A 420 72.96 -37.31 -19.48
N LYS A 421 72.93 -36.40 -20.47
CA LYS A 421 74.14 -35.97 -21.19
C LYS A 421 75.09 -35.20 -20.28
N LEU A 422 74.58 -34.32 -19.41
CA LEU A 422 75.37 -33.61 -18.42
C LEU A 422 76.01 -34.57 -17.43
N ASP A 423 75.28 -35.58 -16.96
CA ASP A 423 75.80 -36.60 -16.06
C ASP A 423 76.86 -37.47 -16.73
N SER A 424 76.64 -37.88 -17.98
CA SER A 424 77.64 -38.59 -18.78
C SER A 424 78.88 -37.72 -19.00
N ALA A 425 78.70 -36.45 -19.37
CA ALA A 425 79.78 -35.49 -19.56
C ALA A 425 80.56 -35.24 -18.26
N ASN A 426 79.86 -35.12 -17.13
CA ASN A 426 80.47 -34.98 -15.81
C ASN A 426 81.27 -36.22 -15.41
N ARG A 427 80.77 -37.44 -15.67
CA ARG A 427 81.53 -38.68 -15.45
C ARG A 427 82.78 -38.72 -16.32
N THR A 428 82.70 -38.31 -17.60
CA THR A 428 83.87 -38.23 -18.48
C THR A 428 84.86 -37.16 -18.02
N VAL A 429 84.41 -35.98 -17.61
CA VAL A 429 85.27 -34.92 -17.09
C VAL A 429 85.94 -35.35 -15.78
N GLN A 430 85.23 -36.04 -14.90
CA GLN A 430 85.82 -36.61 -13.68
C GLN A 430 86.83 -37.71 -14.00
N GLY A 431 86.56 -38.57 -14.98
CA GLY A 431 87.51 -39.57 -15.48
C GLY A 431 88.78 -38.93 -16.03
N LEU A 432 88.63 -37.98 -16.96
CA LEU A 432 89.75 -37.23 -17.55
C LEU A 432 90.53 -36.42 -16.51
N ARG A 433 89.86 -35.87 -15.49
CA ARG A 433 90.55 -35.21 -14.36
C ARG A 433 91.38 -36.20 -13.56
N ARG A 434 90.86 -37.40 -13.27
CA ARG A 434 91.63 -38.45 -12.60
C ARG A 434 92.80 -38.93 -13.45
N ASP A 435 92.61 -39.05 -14.76
CA ASP A 435 93.67 -39.44 -15.70
C ASP A 435 94.75 -38.36 -15.80
N LEU A 436 94.36 -37.07 -15.89
CA LEU A 436 95.29 -35.94 -15.84
C LEU A 436 96.01 -35.85 -14.50
N ASP A 437 95.31 -36.02 -13.38
CA ASP A 437 95.92 -36.05 -12.05
C ASP A 437 96.86 -37.25 -11.88
N SER A 438 96.57 -38.38 -12.52
CA SER A 438 97.46 -39.54 -12.59
C SER A 438 98.72 -39.24 -13.41
N LEU A 439 98.57 -38.63 -14.60
CA LEU A 439 99.66 -38.21 -15.49
C LEU A 439 100.51 -37.06 -14.90
N ARG A 440 99.89 -36.19 -14.10
CA ARG A 440 100.54 -35.08 -13.39
C ARG A 440 101.11 -35.50 -12.04
N GLY A 441 100.64 -36.63 -11.49
CA GLY A 441 101.13 -37.24 -10.27
C GLY A 441 102.62 -37.58 -10.39
N GLY A 442 103.36 -37.35 -9.30
CA GLY A 442 104.83 -37.35 -9.26
C GLY A 442 105.51 -38.48 -10.02
N ARG A 443 104.94 -39.68 -10.08
CA ARG A 443 105.54 -40.82 -10.79
C ARG A 443 105.75 -40.60 -12.31
N HIS A 444 104.90 -39.85 -13.01
CA HIS A 444 105.05 -39.63 -14.46
C HIS A 444 105.89 -38.40 -14.79
N THR A 445 105.77 -37.33 -14.01
CA THR A 445 106.65 -36.16 -14.07
C THR A 445 108.07 -36.49 -13.64
N ASP A 446 108.25 -37.30 -12.59
CA ASP A 446 109.55 -37.82 -12.17
C ASP A 446 110.12 -38.78 -13.22
N ARG A 447 109.31 -39.69 -13.80
CA ARG A 447 109.78 -40.53 -14.91
C ARG A 447 110.16 -39.73 -16.15
N LEU A 448 109.43 -38.68 -16.51
CA LEU A 448 109.77 -37.79 -17.63
C LEU A 448 111.05 -37.00 -17.37
N GLN A 449 111.23 -36.47 -16.16
CA GLN A 449 112.47 -35.79 -15.78
C GLN A 449 113.64 -36.76 -15.69
N THR A 450 113.42 -37.98 -15.18
CA THR A 450 114.44 -39.04 -15.08
C THR A 450 114.81 -39.56 -16.47
N ALA A 451 113.84 -39.76 -17.36
CA ALA A 451 114.06 -40.12 -18.76
C ALA A 451 114.73 -38.99 -19.55
N GLN A 452 114.37 -37.72 -19.34
CA GLN A 452 115.07 -36.58 -19.92
C GLN A 452 116.54 -36.50 -19.44
N ARG A 453 116.78 -36.68 -18.14
CA ARG A 453 118.14 -36.74 -17.58
C ARG A 453 118.92 -37.94 -18.10
N GLN A 454 118.27 -39.11 -18.23
CA GLN A 454 118.88 -40.31 -18.81
C GLN A 454 119.16 -40.17 -20.30
N ILE A 455 118.27 -39.54 -21.08
CA ILE A 455 118.55 -39.21 -22.48
C ILE A 455 119.72 -38.21 -22.56
N GLN A 456 119.78 -37.20 -21.70
CA GLN A 456 120.91 -36.26 -21.65
C GLN A 456 122.22 -36.97 -21.28
N GLN A 457 122.21 -37.87 -20.29
CA GLN A 457 123.35 -38.68 -19.89
C GLN A 457 123.79 -39.66 -20.97
N LEU A 458 122.85 -40.38 -21.59
CA LEU A 458 123.14 -41.31 -22.68
C LEU A 458 123.64 -40.57 -23.93
N THR A 459 123.11 -39.38 -24.25
CA THR A 459 123.65 -38.54 -25.33
C THR A 459 125.09 -38.12 -25.03
N GLN A 460 125.43 -37.78 -23.78
CA GLN A 460 126.81 -37.50 -23.36
C GLN A 460 127.71 -38.75 -23.38
N GLU A 461 127.18 -39.94 -23.03
CA GLU A 461 127.88 -41.23 -23.14
C GLU A 461 128.11 -41.62 -24.62
N LEU A 462 127.16 -41.35 -25.51
CA LEU A 462 127.30 -41.53 -26.96
C LEU A 462 128.37 -40.60 -27.54
N ASP A 463 128.45 -39.35 -27.07
CA ASP A 463 129.49 -38.39 -27.46
C ASP A 463 130.90 -38.81 -26.98
N SER A 464 131.00 -39.56 -25.88
CA SER A 464 132.27 -40.04 -25.30
C SER A 464 132.70 -41.44 -25.77
N LEU A 465 131.78 -42.28 -26.22
CA LEU A 465 132.06 -43.61 -26.80
C LEU A 465 132.45 -43.59 -28.29
N ARG A 466 132.71 -42.40 -28.83
CA ARG A 466 133.09 -42.14 -30.24
C ARG A 466 134.54 -42.57 -30.59
N GLY A 467 135.03 -43.64 -29.95
CA GLY A 467 136.32 -44.30 -30.21
C GLY A 467 136.13 -45.80 -30.37
N ASP A 468 136.95 -46.41 -31.24
CA ASP A 468 136.71 -47.65 -32.01
C ASP A 468 136.48 -49.00 -31.26
N SER A 469 135.93 -49.04 -30.04
CA SER A 469 135.72 -50.30 -29.29
C SER A 469 134.39 -50.45 -28.54
N GLY A 470 133.31 -49.77 -29.00
CA GLY A 470 132.02 -49.76 -28.30
C GLY A 470 130.74 -49.96 -29.12
N HIS A 471 130.81 -50.45 -30.37
CA HIS A 471 129.70 -50.34 -31.34
C HIS A 471 128.36 -50.98 -30.89
N VAL A 472 128.39 -52.13 -30.20
CA VAL A 472 127.17 -52.81 -29.73
C VAL A 472 126.48 -52.07 -28.58
N ARG A 473 127.25 -51.42 -27.69
CA ARG A 473 126.71 -50.64 -26.56
C ARG A 473 126.14 -49.30 -27.04
N LEU A 474 126.79 -48.68 -28.02
CA LEU A 474 126.34 -47.47 -28.70
C LEU A 474 124.99 -47.70 -29.39
N GLN A 475 124.87 -48.78 -30.16
CA GLN A 475 123.63 -49.14 -30.85
C GLN A 475 122.48 -49.47 -29.88
N ALA A 476 122.78 -50.08 -28.72
CA ALA A 476 121.79 -50.33 -27.67
C ALA A 476 121.32 -49.04 -26.98
N ALA A 477 122.22 -48.08 -26.75
CA ALA A 477 121.89 -46.78 -26.17
C ALA A 477 121.08 -45.91 -27.14
N GLU A 478 121.44 -45.88 -28.43
CA GLU A 478 120.68 -45.18 -29.48
C GLU A 478 119.24 -45.71 -29.59
N ARG A 479 119.07 -47.04 -29.64
CA ARG A 479 117.73 -47.66 -29.65
C ARG A 479 116.91 -47.25 -28.42
N LYS A 480 117.53 -47.17 -27.26
CA LYS A 480 116.86 -46.78 -26.01
C LYS A 480 116.45 -45.31 -26.00
N VAL A 481 117.28 -44.41 -26.54
CA VAL A 481 116.94 -43.00 -26.71
C VAL A 481 115.81 -42.82 -27.73
N GLU A 482 115.83 -43.57 -28.83
CA GLU A 482 114.75 -43.56 -29.81
C GLU A 482 113.42 -44.03 -29.19
N ASP A 483 113.44 -45.13 -28.43
CA ASP A 483 112.22 -45.67 -27.80
C ASP A 483 111.64 -44.70 -26.77
N LEU A 484 112.47 -44.09 -25.92
CA LEU A 484 112.02 -43.07 -24.97
C LEU A 484 111.51 -41.81 -25.67
N THR A 485 112.10 -41.44 -26.81
CA THR A 485 111.64 -40.30 -27.62
C THR A 485 110.28 -40.60 -28.26
N ARG A 486 110.04 -41.84 -28.70
CA ARG A 486 108.72 -42.29 -29.20
C ARG A 486 107.67 -42.24 -28.08
N GLU A 487 107.99 -42.72 -26.89
CA GLU A 487 107.09 -42.66 -25.73
C GLU A 487 106.75 -41.22 -25.33
N LEU A 488 107.75 -40.35 -25.27
CA LEU A 488 107.55 -38.94 -24.91
C LEU A 488 106.66 -38.21 -25.92
N ASN A 489 106.86 -38.46 -27.21
CA ASN A 489 106.00 -37.92 -28.26
C ASN A 489 104.58 -38.50 -28.20
N SER A 490 104.41 -39.76 -27.78
CA SER A 490 103.10 -40.37 -27.55
C SER A 490 102.35 -39.65 -26.42
N VAL A 491 102.99 -39.43 -25.27
CA VAL A 491 102.39 -38.73 -24.12
C VAL A 491 102.04 -37.28 -24.47
N ARG A 492 102.90 -36.55 -25.20
CA ARG A 492 102.59 -35.20 -25.67
C ARG A 492 101.36 -35.15 -26.57
N ARG A 493 101.21 -36.12 -27.49
CA ARG A 493 100.01 -36.23 -28.33
C ARG A 493 98.76 -36.55 -27.53
N GLN A 494 98.87 -37.37 -26.48
CA GLN A 494 97.75 -37.64 -25.57
C GLN A 494 97.35 -36.40 -24.77
N HIS A 495 98.31 -35.61 -24.30
CA HIS A 495 98.05 -34.34 -23.62
C HIS A 495 97.32 -33.35 -24.53
N ALA A 496 97.81 -33.13 -25.75
CA ALA A 496 97.16 -32.25 -26.73
C ALA A 496 95.71 -32.68 -27.02
N LYS A 497 95.47 -33.99 -27.20
CA LYS A 497 94.10 -34.52 -27.37
C LYS A 497 93.20 -34.29 -26.16
N ALA A 498 93.74 -34.36 -24.95
CA ALA A 498 92.99 -34.09 -23.72
C ALA A 498 92.66 -32.59 -23.59
N GLU A 499 93.56 -31.70 -23.99
CA GLU A 499 93.33 -30.25 -24.04
C GLU A 499 92.25 -29.87 -25.05
N ASP A 500 92.30 -30.41 -26.27
CA ASP A 500 91.25 -30.21 -27.29
C ASP A 500 89.88 -30.69 -26.79
N SER A 501 89.84 -31.85 -26.12
CA SER A 501 88.61 -32.40 -25.55
C SER A 501 88.05 -31.55 -24.40
N LEU A 502 88.93 -30.97 -23.57
CA LEU A 502 88.53 -30.05 -22.51
C LEU A 502 87.96 -28.75 -23.08
N GLN A 503 88.56 -28.21 -24.14
CA GLN A 503 88.06 -27.03 -24.82
C GLN A 503 86.67 -27.29 -25.43
N GLY A 504 86.48 -28.43 -26.11
CA GLY A 504 85.17 -28.83 -26.64
C GLY A 504 84.10 -28.95 -25.54
N ALA A 505 84.46 -29.49 -24.37
CA ALA A 505 83.55 -29.55 -23.22
C ALA A 505 83.21 -28.15 -22.66
N GLN A 506 84.18 -27.22 -22.61
CA GLN A 506 83.94 -25.84 -22.19
C GLN A 506 82.98 -25.10 -23.13
N GLU A 507 83.12 -25.30 -24.45
CA GLU A 507 82.22 -24.74 -25.44
C GLU A 507 80.80 -25.32 -25.32
N ALA A 508 80.66 -26.63 -25.08
CA ALA A 508 79.37 -27.25 -24.79
C ALA A 508 78.70 -26.66 -23.53
N CYS A 509 79.47 -26.42 -22.46
CA CYS A 509 78.97 -25.75 -21.26
C CYS A 509 78.50 -24.31 -21.53
N ARG A 510 79.18 -23.56 -22.41
CA ARG A 510 78.72 -22.22 -22.82
C ARG A 510 77.40 -22.31 -23.59
N GLY A 511 77.25 -23.29 -24.48
CA GLY A 511 76.00 -23.54 -25.21
C GLY A 511 74.82 -23.86 -24.27
N LEU A 512 75.04 -24.73 -23.28
CA LEU A 512 74.02 -25.07 -22.28
C LEU A 512 73.62 -23.88 -21.39
N ASN A 513 74.58 -23.02 -21.02
CA ASN A 513 74.27 -21.80 -20.27
C ASN A 513 73.41 -20.82 -21.08
N ALA A 514 73.69 -20.65 -22.38
CA ALA A 514 72.86 -19.82 -23.25
C ALA A 514 71.43 -20.38 -23.40
N GLU A 515 71.27 -21.71 -23.46
CA GLU A 515 69.96 -22.36 -23.49
C GLU A 515 69.20 -22.17 -22.17
N ARG A 516 69.89 -22.28 -21.03
CA ARG A 516 69.32 -22.00 -19.70
C ARG A 516 68.80 -20.57 -19.61
N ASP A 517 69.59 -19.59 -20.07
CA ASP A 517 69.21 -18.18 -19.98
C ASP A 517 67.98 -17.87 -20.87
N ARG A 518 67.86 -18.51 -22.04
CA ARG A 518 66.64 -18.45 -22.87
C ARG A 518 65.42 -19.03 -22.16
N LEU A 519 65.55 -20.20 -21.51
CA LEU A 519 64.46 -20.81 -20.76
C LEU A 519 64.00 -19.95 -19.56
N ILE A 520 64.92 -19.23 -18.92
CA ILE A 520 64.58 -18.26 -17.86
C ILE A 520 63.72 -17.13 -18.44
N GLN A 521 64.09 -16.61 -19.61
CA GLN A 521 63.33 -15.55 -20.28
C GLN A 521 61.93 -16.03 -20.67
N ASP A 522 61.80 -17.22 -21.26
CA ASP A 522 60.50 -17.81 -21.62
C ASP A 522 59.60 -18.00 -20.38
N ARG A 523 60.19 -18.43 -19.25
CA ARG A 523 59.48 -18.56 -17.97
C ARG A 523 58.97 -17.20 -17.49
N ASP A 524 59.80 -16.17 -17.54
CA ASP A 524 59.43 -14.83 -17.07
C ASP A 524 58.33 -14.22 -17.93
N ASP A 525 58.32 -14.49 -19.24
CA ASP A 525 57.25 -14.11 -20.17
C ASP A 525 55.93 -14.82 -19.86
N ALA A 526 55.99 -16.12 -19.55
CA ALA A 526 54.83 -16.88 -19.12
C ALA A 526 54.25 -16.35 -17.80
N VAL A 527 55.10 -16.02 -16.83
CA VAL A 527 54.68 -15.41 -15.55
C VAL A 527 54.01 -14.05 -15.77
N ARG A 528 54.57 -13.21 -16.65
CA ARG A 528 53.93 -11.93 -17.02
C ARG A 528 52.57 -12.12 -17.67
N SER A 529 52.43 -13.12 -18.52
CA SER A 529 51.15 -13.47 -19.17
C SER A 529 50.12 -13.97 -18.16
N LEU A 530 50.51 -14.83 -17.22
CA LEU A 530 49.64 -15.30 -16.14
C LEU A 530 49.15 -14.15 -15.26
N LYS A 531 50.00 -13.17 -14.92
CA LYS A 531 49.58 -11.98 -14.16
C LYS A 531 48.47 -11.20 -14.89
N ARG A 532 48.57 -11.06 -16.21
CA ARG A 532 47.53 -10.37 -17.03
C ARG A 532 46.21 -11.14 -17.06
N VAL A 533 46.27 -12.48 -17.12
CA VAL A 533 45.06 -13.32 -17.03
C VAL A 533 44.42 -13.19 -15.65
N ASN A 534 45.23 -13.17 -14.59
CA ASN A 534 44.74 -13.03 -13.22
C ASN A 534 44.05 -11.67 -12.98
N SER A 535 44.58 -10.58 -13.53
CA SER A 535 43.91 -9.27 -13.45
C SER A 535 42.58 -9.25 -14.20
N ARG A 536 42.49 -9.96 -15.34
CA ARG A 536 41.22 -10.09 -16.08
C ARG A 536 40.19 -10.95 -15.32
N ALA A 537 40.64 -12.03 -14.68
CA ALA A 537 39.77 -12.86 -13.84
C ALA A 537 39.18 -12.05 -12.67
N SER A 538 40.01 -11.27 -11.96
CA SER A 538 39.54 -10.39 -10.89
C SER A 538 38.55 -9.32 -11.39
N HIS A 539 38.75 -8.80 -12.60
CA HIS A 539 37.78 -7.88 -13.21
C HIS A 539 36.43 -8.55 -13.48
N HIS A 540 36.42 -9.76 -14.06
CA HIS A 540 35.20 -10.52 -14.28
C HIS A 540 34.50 -10.91 -12.97
N GLU A 541 35.23 -11.21 -11.90
CA GLU A 541 34.63 -11.43 -10.58
C GLU A 541 33.89 -10.18 -10.07
N ALA A 542 34.45 -8.99 -10.29
CA ALA A 542 33.79 -7.73 -9.94
C ALA A 542 32.52 -7.48 -10.79
N GLU A 543 32.55 -7.79 -12.09
CA GLU A 543 31.37 -7.73 -12.96
C GLU A 543 30.29 -8.70 -12.51
N ILE A 544 30.64 -9.93 -12.13
CA ILE A 544 29.72 -10.93 -11.58
C ILE A 544 29.06 -10.41 -10.29
N ALA A 545 29.84 -9.79 -9.40
CA ALA A 545 29.30 -9.17 -8.18
C ALA A 545 28.33 -8.02 -8.50
N GLN A 546 28.63 -7.20 -9.53
CA GLN A 546 27.71 -6.15 -9.99
C GLN A 546 26.41 -6.72 -10.57
N VAL A 547 26.49 -7.77 -11.38
CA VAL A 547 25.31 -8.49 -11.87
C VAL A 547 24.49 -9.07 -10.72
N GLY A 548 25.14 -9.55 -9.66
CA GLY A 548 24.49 -9.98 -8.42
C GLY A 548 23.63 -8.88 -7.78
N ARG A 549 24.18 -7.66 -7.66
CA ARG A 549 23.43 -6.49 -7.13
C ARG A 549 22.22 -6.13 -7.99
N ILE A 550 22.40 -6.09 -9.31
CA ILE A 550 21.30 -5.79 -10.25
C ILE A 550 20.17 -6.81 -10.12
N ARG A 551 20.49 -8.10 -9.91
CA ARG A 551 19.47 -9.13 -9.68
C ARG A 551 18.70 -8.90 -8.39
N GLN A 552 19.38 -8.50 -7.33
CA GLN A 552 18.74 -8.17 -6.05
C GLN A 552 17.77 -6.98 -6.20
N GLU A 553 18.22 -5.89 -6.82
CA GLU A 553 17.39 -4.71 -7.10
C GLU A 553 16.15 -5.08 -7.93
N ARG A 554 16.33 -5.92 -8.96
CA ARG A 554 15.21 -6.43 -9.78
C ARG A 554 14.21 -7.22 -8.93
N ASP A 555 14.68 -8.05 -8.00
CA ASP A 555 13.81 -8.85 -7.15
C ASP A 555 13.05 -7.97 -6.14
N GLU A 556 13.65 -6.88 -5.66
CA GLU A 556 12.99 -5.85 -4.85
C GLU A 556 11.90 -5.13 -5.65
N PHE A 557 12.19 -4.65 -6.87
CA PHE A 557 11.17 -4.06 -7.76
C PHE A 557 10.04 -5.03 -8.09
N GLN A 558 10.35 -6.33 -8.22
CA GLN A 558 9.34 -7.35 -8.46
C GLN A 558 8.36 -7.46 -7.28
N GLN A 559 8.86 -7.38 -6.04
CA GLN A 559 8.02 -7.38 -4.84
C GLN A 559 7.15 -6.12 -4.76
N GLU A 560 7.71 -4.94 -5.01
CA GLU A 560 6.95 -3.68 -5.04
C GLU A 560 5.82 -3.73 -6.08
N ARG A 561 6.10 -4.27 -7.28
CA ARG A 561 5.09 -4.44 -8.32
C ARG A 561 3.95 -5.35 -7.88
N ASP A 562 4.26 -6.43 -7.18
CA ASP A 562 3.25 -7.38 -6.71
C ASP A 562 2.43 -6.80 -5.56
N GLN A 563 3.02 -5.98 -4.68
CA GLN A 563 2.29 -5.18 -3.69
C GLN A 563 1.34 -4.18 -4.34
N LEU A 564 1.81 -3.43 -5.35
CA LEU A 564 0.96 -2.48 -6.08
C LEU A 564 -0.22 -3.17 -6.78
N ARG A 565 -0.03 -4.38 -7.32
CA ARG A 565 -1.12 -5.18 -7.89
C ARG A 565 -2.16 -5.57 -6.83
N GLN A 566 -1.72 -5.94 -5.63
CA GLN A 566 -2.64 -6.26 -4.53
C GLN A 566 -3.45 -5.05 -4.09
N GLU A 567 -2.82 -3.88 -3.97
CA GLU A 567 -3.53 -2.63 -3.66
C GLU A 567 -4.51 -2.22 -4.76
N GLN A 568 -4.12 -2.36 -6.04
CA GLN A 568 -5.04 -2.15 -7.15
C GLN A 568 -6.26 -3.08 -7.09
N ALA A 569 -6.08 -4.35 -6.72
CA ALA A 569 -7.18 -5.29 -6.57
C ALA A 569 -8.12 -4.92 -5.41
N LYS A 570 -7.57 -4.45 -4.27
CA LYS A 570 -8.36 -3.95 -3.13
C LYS A 570 -9.19 -2.72 -3.54
N ILE A 571 -8.57 -1.76 -4.22
CA ILE A 571 -9.25 -0.56 -4.72
C ILE A 571 -10.33 -0.94 -5.73
N ALA A 572 -10.06 -1.84 -6.67
CA ALA A 572 -11.05 -2.31 -7.63
C ALA A 572 -12.27 -2.93 -6.93
N THR A 573 -12.05 -3.74 -5.90
CA THR A 573 -13.13 -4.33 -5.09
C THR A 573 -13.95 -3.23 -4.40
N ARG A 574 -13.28 -2.23 -3.81
CA ARG A 574 -13.98 -1.11 -3.17
C ARG A 574 -14.78 -0.25 -4.15
N VAL A 575 -14.26 -0.05 -5.35
CA VAL A 575 -14.99 0.65 -6.43
C VAL A 575 -16.21 -0.15 -6.85
N THR A 576 -16.12 -1.47 -6.97
CA THR A 576 -17.29 -2.31 -7.28
C THR A 576 -18.36 -2.26 -6.18
N GLU A 577 -17.96 -2.28 -4.91
CA GLU A 577 -18.88 -2.13 -3.77
C GLU A 577 -19.59 -0.77 -3.78
N LEU A 578 -18.83 0.32 -3.97
CA LEU A 578 -19.40 1.67 -4.02
C LEU A 578 -20.31 1.87 -5.23
N THR A 579 -19.98 1.25 -6.37
CA THR A 579 -20.83 1.29 -7.57
C THR A 579 -22.16 0.58 -7.31
N ALA A 580 -22.13 -0.61 -6.69
CA ALA A 580 -23.34 -1.33 -6.31
C ALA A 580 -24.20 -0.54 -5.29
N GLN A 581 -23.56 0.14 -4.32
CA GLN A 581 -24.26 1.02 -3.38
C GLN A 581 -24.92 2.21 -4.09
N LEU A 582 -24.23 2.81 -5.07
CA LEU A 582 -24.78 3.90 -5.86
C LEU A 582 -26.00 3.47 -6.68
N ASP A 583 -25.92 2.29 -7.30
CA ASP A 583 -27.03 1.71 -8.05
C ASP A 583 -28.24 1.44 -7.16
N GLN A 584 -28.02 0.89 -5.95
CA GLN A 584 -29.07 0.68 -4.97
C GLN A 584 -29.72 2.01 -4.54
N LEU A 585 -28.90 3.02 -4.22
CA LEU A 585 -29.42 4.35 -3.84
C LEU A 585 -30.19 5.02 -4.98
N SER A 586 -29.78 4.81 -6.24
CA SER A 586 -30.54 5.31 -7.40
C SER A 586 -31.89 4.62 -7.50
N GLN A 587 -31.95 3.30 -7.33
CA GLN A 587 -33.21 2.54 -7.32
C GLN A 587 -34.14 3.01 -6.20
N ASP A 588 -33.60 3.20 -4.99
CA ASP A 588 -34.37 3.67 -3.83
C ASP A 588 -34.91 5.09 -4.07
N ARG A 589 -34.09 5.97 -4.66
CA ARG A 589 -34.52 7.32 -5.05
C ARG A 589 -35.65 7.26 -6.07
N ASP A 590 -35.52 6.46 -7.12
CA ASP A 590 -36.52 6.37 -8.18
C ASP A 590 -37.84 5.80 -7.64
N ALA A 591 -37.78 4.83 -6.73
CA ALA A 591 -38.94 4.32 -6.00
C ALA A 591 -39.60 5.41 -5.12
N ALA A 592 -38.80 6.23 -4.43
CA ALA A 592 -39.31 7.34 -3.62
C ALA A 592 -39.96 8.44 -4.48
N VAL A 593 -39.36 8.77 -5.63
CA VAL A 593 -39.93 9.71 -6.60
C VAL A 593 -41.26 9.18 -7.14
N SER A 594 -41.33 7.90 -7.48
CA SER A 594 -42.57 7.27 -7.95
C SER A 594 -43.69 7.36 -6.91
N LYS A 595 -43.40 7.08 -5.63
CA LYS A 595 -44.36 7.24 -4.52
C LYS A 595 -44.81 8.69 -4.34
N ARG A 596 -43.89 9.65 -4.43
CA ARG A 596 -44.21 11.08 -4.35
C ARG A 596 -45.14 11.49 -5.49
N ASP A 597 -44.86 11.05 -6.71
CA ASP A 597 -45.66 11.43 -7.88
C ASP A 597 -47.06 10.78 -7.84
N GLU A 598 -47.20 9.58 -7.26
CA GLU A 598 -48.51 9.00 -6.93
C GLU A 598 -49.27 9.86 -5.92
N ALA A 599 -48.62 10.25 -4.82
CA ALA A 599 -49.24 11.10 -3.80
C ALA A 599 -49.68 12.48 -4.36
N ILE A 600 -48.90 13.07 -5.26
CA ILE A 600 -49.27 14.32 -5.95
C ILE A 600 -50.51 14.09 -6.83
N ARG A 601 -50.55 12.99 -7.60
CA ARG A 601 -51.71 12.64 -8.43
C ARG A 601 -52.96 12.41 -7.58
N GLU A 602 -52.82 11.76 -6.43
CA GLU A 602 -53.92 11.55 -5.51
C GLU A 602 -54.40 12.87 -4.88
N GLY A 603 -53.47 13.72 -4.43
CA GLY A 603 -53.78 15.06 -3.95
C GLY A 603 -54.52 15.91 -4.98
N GLN A 604 -54.07 15.90 -6.24
CA GLN A 604 -54.77 16.58 -7.35
C GLN A 604 -56.19 16.08 -7.53
N ARG A 605 -56.42 14.76 -7.47
CA ARG A 605 -57.78 14.18 -7.53
C ARG A 605 -58.67 14.71 -6.40
N TYR A 606 -58.16 14.82 -5.17
CA TYR A 606 -58.91 15.41 -4.06
C TYR A 606 -59.21 16.91 -4.28
N TYR A 607 -58.24 17.68 -4.79
CA TYR A 607 -58.45 19.10 -5.09
C TYR A 607 -59.49 19.32 -6.19
N ASP A 608 -59.42 18.55 -7.27
CA ASP A 608 -60.38 18.61 -8.37
C ASP A 608 -61.79 18.23 -7.88
N SER A 609 -61.90 17.15 -7.09
CA SER A 609 -63.17 16.75 -6.48
C SER A 609 -63.74 17.83 -5.54
N ASN A 610 -62.92 18.50 -4.74
CA ASN A 610 -63.37 19.60 -3.89
C ASN A 610 -63.79 20.83 -4.70
N ARG A 611 -63.08 21.12 -5.80
CA ARG A 611 -63.44 22.20 -6.72
C ARG A 611 -64.80 21.94 -7.37
N ASP A 612 -65.06 20.71 -7.78
CA ASP A 612 -66.36 20.30 -8.34
C ASP A 612 -67.48 20.42 -7.31
N LEU A 613 -67.24 20.02 -6.06
CA LEU A 613 -68.20 20.20 -4.96
C LEU A 613 -68.51 21.68 -4.70
N LEU A 614 -67.49 22.55 -4.70
CA LEU A 614 -67.69 24.00 -4.52
C LEU A 614 -68.48 24.60 -5.69
N ALA A 615 -68.24 24.16 -6.92
CA ALA A 615 -69.03 24.56 -8.08
C ALA A 615 -70.50 24.14 -7.92
N GLN A 616 -70.76 22.90 -7.51
CA GLN A 616 -72.12 22.42 -7.22
C GLN A 616 -72.81 23.23 -6.12
N ILE A 617 -72.09 23.61 -5.06
CA ILE A 617 -72.64 24.48 -4.00
C ILE A 617 -73.01 25.86 -4.57
N ALA A 618 -72.16 26.44 -5.41
CA ALA A 618 -72.43 27.75 -6.02
C ALA A 618 -73.67 27.70 -6.93
N ASP A 619 -73.82 26.65 -7.74
CA ASP A 619 -75.00 26.40 -8.57
C ASP A 619 -76.25 26.26 -7.71
N MET A 620 -76.18 25.50 -6.62
CA MET A 620 -77.29 25.32 -5.68
C MET A 620 -77.69 26.64 -5.02
N GLN A 621 -76.73 27.45 -4.59
CA GLN A 621 -76.99 28.79 -4.03
C GLN A 621 -77.63 29.74 -5.05
N HIS A 622 -77.26 29.62 -6.33
CA HIS A 622 -77.89 30.38 -7.40
C HIS A 622 -79.34 29.94 -7.60
N SER A 623 -79.61 28.63 -7.66
CA SER A 623 -80.98 28.11 -7.75
C SER A 623 -81.85 28.54 -6.57
N TYR A 624 -81.30 28.54 -5.34
CA TYR A 624 -82.02 28.97 -4.15
C TYR A 624 -82.40 30.45 -4.23
N ARG A 625 -81.51 31.31 -4.73
CA ARG A 625 -81.80 32.74 -4.95
C ARG A 625 -82.92 32.96 -5.96
N LEU A 626 -82.93 32.20 -7.06
CA LEU A 626 -84.01 32.25 -8.05
C LEU A 626 -85.35 31.85 -7.43
N VAL A 627 -85.39 30.71 -6.73
CA VAL A 627 -86.60 30.26 -6.03
C VAL A 627 -87.07 31.30 -5.01
N ARG A 628 -86.15 31.97 -4.30
CA ARG A 628 -86.51 33.02 -3.35
C ARG A 628 -87.13 34.23 -4.03
N GLN A 629 -86.58 34.68 -5.15
CA GLN A 629 -87.16 35.77 -5.95
C GLN A 629 -88.55 35.42 -6.48
N ASP A 630 -88.74 34.19 -6.95
CA ASP A 630 -90.06 33.73 -7.41
C ASP A 630 -91.06 33.66 -6.25
N PHE A 631 -90.61 33.25 -5.07
CA PHE A 631 -91.43 33.28 -3.85
C PHE A 631 -91.85 34.72 -3.48
N ASP A 632 -90.91 35.67 -3.47
CA ASP A 632 -91.20 37.06 -3.18
C ASP A 632 -92.19 37.65 -4.20
N ARG A 633 -92.06 37.32 -5.49
CA ARG A 633 -93.03 37.71 -6.54
C ARG A 633 -94.42 37.14 -6.30
N VAL A 634 -94.51 35.86 -5.91
CA VAL A 634 -95.79 35.23 -5.58
C VAL A 634 -96.43 35.90 -4.35
N GLN A 635 -95.62 36.30 -3.38
CA GLN A 635 -96.08 37.02 -2.20
C GLN A 635 -96.64 38.40 -2.57
N ASP A 636 -95.93 39.18 -3.40
CA ASP A 636 -96.41 40.47 -3.91
C ASP A 636 -97.74 40.33 -4.68
N GLN A 637 -97.85 39.28 -5.52
CA GLN A 637 -99.09 38.96 -6.21
C GLN A 637 -100.23 38.63 -5.24
N GLN A 638 -99.94 37.86 -4.18
CA GLN A 638 -100.92 37.53 -3.16
C GLN A 638 -101.42 38.78 -2.42
N ASP A 639 -100.53 39.71 -2.07
CA ASP A 639 -100.90 40.94 -1.38
C ASP A 639 -101.67 41.90 -2.29
N SER A 640 -101.33 41.99 -3.59
CA SER A 640 -102.12 42.72 -4.59
C SER A 640 -103.54 42.15 -4.71
N LEU A 641 -103.69 40.81 -4.79
CA LEU A 641 -105.00 40.15 -4.83
C LEU A 641 -105.81 40.37 -3.54
N ARG A 642 -105.16 40.44 -2.38
CA ARG A 642 -105.82 40.79 -1.11
C ARG A 642 -106.33 42.22 -1.13
N GLN A 643 -105.54 43.16 -1.67
CA GLN A 643 -105.94 44.55 -1.81
C GLN A 643 -107.15 44.67 -2.76
N GLU A 644 -107.08 44.04 -3.93
CA GLU A 644 -108.21 44.01 -4.88
C GLU A 644 -109.48 43.44 -4.25
N ARG A 645 -109.34 42.36 -3.47
CA ARG A 645 -110.48 41.79 -2.72
C ARG A 645 -111.05 42.81 -1.71
N GLN A 646 -110.20 43.54 -1.00
CA GLN A 646 -110.64 44.55 -0.03
C GLN A 646 -111.36 45.73 -0.70
N ASP A 647 -110.86 46.16 -1.85
CA ASP A 647 -111.46 47.23 -2.67
C ASP A 647 -112.82 46.78 -3.22
N LEU A 648 -112.92 45.54 -3.71
CA LEU A 648 -114.19 44.93 -4.14
C LEU A 648 -115.20 44.82 -2.99
N LEU A 649 -114.76 44.40 -1.80
CA LEU A 649 -115.63 44.35 -0.62
C LEU A 649 -116.12 45.75 -0.22
N SER A 650 -115.27 46.76 -0.32
CA SER A 650 -115.64 48.16 -0.04
C SER A 650 -116.62 48.71 -1.08
N SER A 651 -116.38 48.42 -2.36
CA SER A 651 -117.30 48.74 -3.46
C SER A 651 -118.66 48.06 -3.25
N TYR A 652 -118.67 46.77 -2.90
CA TYR A 652 -119.88 46.02 -2.61
C TYR A 652 -120.63 46.61 -1.40
N ALA A 653 -119.93 46.98 -0.32
CA ALA A 653 -120.53 47.64 0.83
C ALA A 653 -121.15 49.01 0.47
N SER A 654 -120.51 49.78 -0.40
CA SER A 654 -121.07 51.04 -0.92
C SER A 654 -122.35 50.80 -1.71
N ILE A 655 -122.35 49.84 -2.65
CA ILE A 655 -123.53 49.47 -3.44
C ILE A 655 -124.66 48.95 -2.53
N ALA A 656 -124.34 48.14 -1.53
CA ALA A 656 -125.31 47.66 -0.55
C ALA A 656 -125.89 48.82 0.28
N GLY A 657 -125.07 49.76 0.73
CA GLY A 657 -125.52 50.96 1.42
C GLY A 657 -126.41 51.87 0.55
N GLU A 658 -126.07 52.03 -0.73
CA GLU A 658 -126.91 52.74 -1.71
C GLU A 658 -128.25 52.02 -1.92
N ARG A 659 -128.23 50.69 -2.03
CA ARG A 659 -129.44 49.86 -2.12
C ARG A 659 -130.32 50.03 -0.88
N ASP A 660 -129.74 49.98 0.30
CA ASP A 660 -130.46 50.12 1.56
C ASP A 660 -131.02 51.55 1.74
N CYS A 661 -130.29 52.57 1.28
CA CYS A 661 -130.80 53.96 1.18
C CYS A 661 -131.97 54.07 0.20
N ALA A 662 -131.91 53.38 -0.94
CA ALA A 662 -132.99 53.35 -1.93
C ALA A 662 -134.23 52.60 -1.39
N LEU A 663 -134.03 51.47 -0.70
CA LEU A 663 -135.09 50.73 -0.02
C LEU A 663 -135.72 51.55 1.11
N GLY A 664 -134.92 52.28 1.89
CA GLY A 664 -135.43 53.21 2.90
C GLY A 664 -136.26 54.35 2.29
N ARG A 665 -135.84 54.89 1.14
CA ARG A 665 -136.64 55.86 0.38
C ARG A 665 -137.95 55.27 -0.15
N LEU A 666 -137.93 54.05 -0.68
CA LEU A 666 -139.13 53.35 -1.14
C LEU A 666 -140.08 53.02 0.02
N ALA A 667 -139.57 52.60 1.17
CA ALA A 667 -140.37 52.37 2.38
C ALA A 667 -141.01 53.66 2.91
N SER A 668 -140.30 54.80 2.81
CA SER A 668 -140.82 56.11 3.17
C SER A 668 -141.97 56.55 2.24
N ILE A 669 -141.85 56.30 0.93
CA ILE A 669 -142.90 56.55 -0.06
C ILE A 669 -144.12 55.63 0.14
N ALA A 670 -143.91 54.38 0.55
CA ALA A 670 -145.00 53.43 0.80
C ALA A 670 -145.76 53.68 2.13
N SER A 671 -145.24 54.56 3.00
CA SER A 671 -145.84 54.90 4.29
C SER A 671 -146.63 56.22 4.28
N THR A 672 -146.75 56.87 3.11
CA THR A 672 -147.63 58.01 2.81
C THR A 672 -148.69 57.57 1.83
#